data_AF-A0A1H4ZSQ2-F1
#
_entry.id   AF-A0A1H4ZSQ2-F1
#
_cell.length_a   1.000
_cell.length_b   1.000
_cell.length_c   1.000
_cell.angle_alpha   90.00
_cell.angle_beta   90.00
_cell.angle_gamma   90.00
#
_symmetry.space_group_name_H-M   'P 1'
#
loop_
_entity.id
_entity.type
_entity.pdbx_description
1 polymer ?
#
loop_
_entity_poly.entity_id
_entity_poly.type
_entity_poly.pdbx_seq_one_letter_code
_entity_poly.pdbx_strand_id
1 'polypeptide(L)'
;MTMTGTEAVGLTSDQMAVVEQPSSAMTLVTAGAGAGKTTTLTYRLEYLTGVEELSASEILVLSFSRASVRELRDRVDRLATTARRVRAQTFDGWARSVLLQAGYSREDLAGLTFDGRIAQAVVAIESGIVDEFEHGAPAHVVIDEVQDLVGVRREMVEALLDRYADSCGFTVVGDAAQSIYGFQVADLDERAAETNRFFDWVRVSFADDLVEVTLGDNFRARTSEARVALPFGERLQGLPADQAAADAEASMVHAELCSVLDSVPDFGQVSDPFVQDSLQLSGGTTAVLCRDNGQVLRLSEDLNKYGVPHRIQRSPRARPAPAWVTQLLLCARGATLTEEKFVEIVSGIQAVTDDPARVWRVLRRVAASSGNRLDIEGIRRAVAEGRLPDELTAEPVHSLVLSTVHRAKGLEFDRVLIVEPEALKSRGSDGVDIPAEARLLYVAMTRARDDLYRIAKPSTWMLRKAHRGYMPVERWYVGGRERWARNGIEALEVDVCHDAPAESDSDAAGAQRYLHESVHAGDAVELRRLHDLPMSSVESPPFGIFHDGRPVGVTSERFRQDLWRLLKLSRGYDVRRWPQRISGLQIDAVESVAGSASVTERCGLGDRGVWIAPRLCGLGHFDWKTDKFDEEGGTVL
;
A
#
# COMPACT_ATOMS: atom_id res chain seq x y z
N MET A 1 -10.41 -35.07 -4.77
CA MET A 1 -9.37 -34.15 -5.25
C MET A 1 -8.26 -34.11 -4.19
N THR A 2 -7.10 -34.74 -4.44
CA THR A 2 -6.01 -34.82 -3.45
C THR A 2 -4.91 -33.83 -3.80
N MET A 3 -4.85 -32.73 -3.07
CA MET A 3 -3.70 -31.81 -3.08
C MET A 3 -2.53 -32.46 -2.35
N THR A 4 -1.31 -32.36 -2.90
CA THR A 4 -0.09 -32.78 -2.20
C THR A 4 0.59 -31.56 -1.57
N GLY A 5 0.16 -31.25 -0.35
CA GLY A 5 0.78 -30.28 0.55
C GLY A 5 0.40 -30.64 1.99
N THR A 6 1.26 -30.34 2.96
CA THR A 6 1.13 -30.75 4.36
C THR A 6 -0.11 -30.17 5.09
N GLU A 7 -0.93 -29.35 4.44
CA GLU A 7 -2.17 -28.76 4.94
C GLU A 7 -3.31 -28.94 3.92
N ALA A 8 -4.00 -30.07 3.93
CA ALA A 8 -5.29 -30.18 3.23
C ALA A 8 -6.34 -29.40 4.02
N VAL A 9 -6.75 -28.22 3.51
CA VAL A 9 -7.82 -27.43 4.12
C VAL A 9 -9.16 -28.04 3.72
N GLY A 10 -10.00 -28.40 4.71
CA GLY A 10 -11.37 -28.83 4.45
C GLY A 10 -12.23 -27.66 3.98
N LEU A 11 -12.83 -27.78 2.80
CA LEU A 11 -13.78 -26.80 2.27
C LEU A 11 -15.19 -27.04 2.81
N THR A 12 -15.97 -25.97 2.97
CA THR A 12 -17.40 -26.07 3.30
C THR A 12 -18.22 -26.47 2.08
N SER A 13 -19.50 -26.80 2.29
CA SER A 13 -20.45 -27.03 1.19
C SER A 13 -20.54 -25.83 0.26
N ASP A 14 -20.58 -24.61 0.82
CA ASP A 14 -20.75 -23.38 0.05
C ASP A 14 -19.49 -23.06 -0.76
N GLN A 15 -18.31 -23.27 -0.17
CA GLN A 15 -17.04 -23.14 -0.89
C GLN A 15 -16.93 -24.18 -2.01
N MET A 16 -17.37 -25.42 -1.77
CA MET A 16 -17.37 -26.45 -2.79
C MET A 16 -18.34 -26.13 -3.94
N ALA A 17 -19.51 -25.55 -3.62
CA ALA A 17 -20.50 -25.13 -4.61
C ALA A 17 -19.98 -24.04 -5.56
N VAL A 18 -18.99 -23.24 -5.13
CA VAL A 18 -18.25 -22.31 -6.01
C VAL A 18 -17.19 -23.06 -6.81
N VAL A 19 -16.39 -23.89 -6.15
CA VAL A 19 -15.23 -24.57 -6.75
C VAL A 19 -15.64 -25.48 -7.92
N GLU A 20 -16.73 -26.22 -7.77
CA GLU A 20 -17.19 -27.25 -8.71
C GLU A 20 -18.06 -26.74 -9.87
N GLN A 21 -18.25 -25.42 -10.00
CA GLN A 21 -18.98 -24.85 -11.15
C GLN A 21 -18.28 -25.20 -12.48
N PRO A 22 -18.98 -25.37 -13.61
CA PRO A 22 -18.32 -25.54 -14.89
C PRO A 22 -17.53 -24.28 -15.29
N SER A 23 -16.54 -24.42 -16.16
CA SER A 23 -15.73 -23.31 -16.67
C SER A 23 -16.56 -22.25 -17.40
N SER A 24 -17.70 -22.61 -17.98
CA SER A 24 -18.63 -21.68 -18.64
C SER A 24 -19.57 -20.94 -17.67
N ALA A 25 -19.58 -21.28 -16.39
CA ALA A 25 -20.50 -20.68 -15.44
C ALA A 25 -20.20 -19.19 -15.21
N MET A 26 -21.26 -18.41 -15.03
CA MET A 26 -21.23 -17.03 -14.59
C MET A 26 -21.58 -17.00 -13.10
N THR A 27 -20.58 -16.93 -12.23
CA THR A 27 -20.75 -17.09 -10.78
C THR A 27 -20.44 -15.79 -10.04
N LEU A 28 -21.41 -15.29 -9.29
CA LEU A 28 -21.25 -14.20 -8.32
C LEU A 28 -21.18 -14.77 -6.91
N VAL A 29 -20.04 -14.58 -6.26
CA VAL A 29 -19.77 -15.05 -4.90
C VAL A 29 -19.79 -13.88 -3.92
N THR A 30 -20.80 -13.86 -3.06
CA THR A 30 -20.87 -12.92 -1.93
C THR A 30 -20.18 -13.56 -0.72
N ALA A 31 -19.06 -12.98 -0.29
CA ALA A 31 -18.22 -13.59 0.73
C ALA A 31 -17.72 -12.58 1.74
N GLY A 32 -18.30 -12.64 2.94
CA GLY A 32 -17.99 -11.73 4.05
C GLY A 32 -16.52 -11.73 4.48
N ALA A 33 -16.17 -10.82 5.40
CA ALA A 33 -14.84 -10.80 6.00
C ALA A 33 -14.49 -12.18 6.57
N GLY A 34 -13.31 -12.70 6.23
CA GLY A 34 -12.83 -13.98 6.76
C GLY A 34 -13.52 -15.24 6.21
N ALA A 35 -14.34 -15.15 5.16
CA ALA A 35 -15.09 -16.29 4.60
C ALA A 35 -14.26 -17.27 3.74
N GLY A 36 -12.95 -17.08 3.68
CA GLY A 36 -12.06 -17.95 2.89
C GLY A 36 -12.10 -17.70 1.38
N LYS A 37 -12.33 -16.44 0.95
CA LYS A 37 -12.31 -16.01 -0.47
C LYS A 37 -11.10 -16.52 -1.23
N THR A 38 -9.89 -16.18 -0.75
CA THR A 38 -8.63 -16.57 -1.39
C THR A 38 -8.46 -18.09 -1.45
N THR A 39 -8.89 -18.81 -0.41
CA THR A 39 -8.88 -20.29 -0.39
C THR A 39 -9.82 -20.83 -1.46
N THR A 40 -11.07 -20.36 -1.49
CA THR A 40 -12.09 -20.78 -2.47
C THR A 40 -11.60 -20.53 -3.89
N LEU A 41 -11.05 -19.34 -4.17
CA LEU A 41 -10.46 -19.02 -5.47
C LEU A 41 -9.27 -19.90 -5.82
N THR A 42 -8.40 -20.24 -4.86
CA THR A 42 -7.26 -21.14 -5.11
C THR A 42 -7.74 -22.53 -5.53
N TYR A 43 -8.72 -23.10 -4.83
CA TYR A 43 -9.30 -24.39 -5.19
C TYR A 43 -10.10 -24.32 -6.48
N ARG A 44 -10.78 -23.20 -6.76
CA ARG A 44 -11.46 -22.95 -8.03
C ARG A 44 -10.48 -22.98 -9.20
N LEU A 45 -9.33 -22.32 -9.08
CA LEU A 45 -8.28 -22.34 -10.10
C LEU A 45 -7.70 -23.74 -10.30
N GLU A 46 -7.49 -24.50 -9.23
CA GLU A 46 -7.07 -25.90 -9.37
C GLU A 46 -8.15 -26.74 -10.08
N TYR A 47 -9.43 -26.52 -9.76
CA TYR A 47 -10.52 -27.25 -10.41
C TYR A 47 -10.58 -26.92 -11.90
N LEU A 48 -10.50 -25.65 -12.27
CA LEU A 48 -10.49 -25.21 -13.67
C LEU A 48 -9.32 -25.81 -14.47
N THR A 49 -8.13 -25.91 -13.86
CA THR A 49 -6.94 -26.42 -14.56
C THR A 49 -6.79 -27.94 -14.51
N GLY A 50 -7.27 -28.58 -13.44
CA GLY A 50 -7.08 -30.00 -13.17
C GLY A 50 -8.28 -30.88 -13.54
N VAL A 51 -9.50 -30.34 -13.49
CA VAL A 51 -10.75 -31.07 -13.80
C VAL A 51 -11.35 -30.58 -15.12
N GLU A 52 -11.48 -29.27 -15.30
CA GLU A 52 -11.96 -28.67 -16.57
C GLU A 52 -10.85 -28.59 -17.64
N GLU A 53 -9.63 -29.02 -17.30
CA GLU A 53 -8.46 -29.10 -18.18
C GLU A 53 -8.09 -27.79 -18.90
N LEU A 54 -8.50 -26.63 -18.38
CA LEU A 54 -8.10 -25.34 -18.93
C LEU A 54 -6.59 -25.13 -18.77
N SER A 55 -5.95 -24.63 -19.83
CA SER A 55 -4.57 -24.17 -19.74
C SER A 55 -4.49 -22.89 -18.90
N ALA A 56 -3.35 -22.66 -18.25
CA ALA A 56 -3.15 -21.46 -17.44
C ALA A 56 -3.24 -20.14 -18.23
N SER A 57 -3.07 -20.19 -19.55
CA SER A 57 -3.24 -19.06 -20.47
C SER A 57 -4.69 -18.73 -20.78
N GLU A 58 -5.61 -19.69 -20.63
CA GLU A 58 -7.06 -19.51 -20.86
C GLU A 58 -7.78 -18.93 -19.64
N ILE A 59 -7.07 -18.76 -18.51
CA ILE A 59 -7.63 -18.23 -17.27
C ILE A 59 -7.03 -16.84 -16.98
N LEU A 60 -7.89 -15.82 -16.95
CA LEU A 60 -7.52 -14.47 -16.53
C LEU A 60 -7.90 -14.26 -15.06
N VAL A 61 -6.93 -13.86 -14.22
CA VAL A 61 -7.19 -13.60 -12.80
C VAL A 61 -6.85 -12.14 -12.47
N LEU A 62 -7.85 -11.38 -12.06
CA LEU A 62 -7.76 -9.95 -11.73
C LEU A 62 -8.11 -9.69 -10.27
N SER A 63 -7.42 -8.74 -9.65
CA SER A 63 -7.75 -8.25 -8.29
C SER A 63 -7.41 -6.77 -8.16
N PHE A 64 -8.03 -6.08 -7.20
CA PHE A 64 -7.83 -4.65 -7.01
C PHE A 64 -6.43 -4.31 -6.51
N SER A 65 -5.95 -5.06 -5.51
CA SER A 65 -4.71 -4.74 -4.81
C SER A 65 -3.59 -5.71 -5.12
N ARG A 66 -2.34 -5.24 -5.10
CA ARG A 66 -1.18 -6.11 -5.26
C ARG A 66 -0.99 -7.05 -4.05
N ALA A 67 -1.46 -6.63 -2.87
CA ALA A 67 -1.47 -7.48 -1.69
C ALA A 67 -2.35 -8.71 -1.93
N SER A 68 -3.56 -8.52 -2.45
CA SER A 68 -4.48 -9.61 -2.83
C SER A 68 -3.87 -10.51 -3.91
N VAL A 69 -3.27 -9.93 -4.95
CA VAL A 69 -2.56 -10.70 -6.01
C VAL A 69 -1.43 -11.54 -5.41
N ARG A 70 -0.64 -10.97 -4.50
CA ARG A 70 0.46 -11.67 -3.83
C ARG A 70 -0.04 -12.79 -2.94
N GLU A 71 -1.06 -12.52 -2.13
CA GLU A 71 -1.67 -13.52 -1.25
C GLU A 71 -2.21 -14.70 -2.07
N LEU A 72 -2.95 -14.42 -3.15
CA LEU A 72 -3.49 -15.45 -4.04
C LEU A 72 -2.37 -16.26 -4.68
N ARG A 73 -1.30 -15.62 -5.17
CA ARG A 73 -0.13 -16.31 -5.73
C ARG A 73 0.59 -17.18 -4.70
N ASP A 74 0.90 -16.65 -3.52
CA ASP A 74 1.55 -17.40 -2.45
C ASP A 74 0.67 -18.59 -1.99
N ARG A 75 -0.65 -18.44 -2.05
CA ARG A 75 -1.59 -19.52 -1.73
C ARG A 75 -1.65 -20.57 -2.84
N VAL A 76 -1.73 -20.16 -4.11
CA VAL A 76 -1.64 -21.06 -5.28
C VAL A 76 -0.32 -21.83 -5.28
N ASP A 77 0.82 -21.17 -5.02
CA ASP A 77 2.13 -21.81 -4.97
C ASP A 77 2.22 -22.89 -3.88
N ARG A 78 1.53 -22.68 -2.74
CA ARG A 78 1.51 -23.60 -1.61
C ARG A 78 0.52 -24.74 -1.76
N LEU A 79 -0.71 -24.43 -2.20
CA LEU A 79 -1.84 -25.36 -2.17
C LEU A 79 -2.09 -26.04 -3.51
N ALA A 80 -1.83 -25.36 -4.63
CA ALA A 80 -2.21 -25.82 -5.95
C ALA A 80 -1.08 -26.63 -6.61
N THR A 81 -1.44 -27.47 -7.60
CA THR A 81 -0.50 -28.28 -8.39
C THR A 81 -0.55 -27.85 -9.85
N THR A 82 -1.72 -27.92 -10.47
CA THR A 82 -1.94 -27.55 -11.88
C THR A 82 -2.07 -26.04 -12.05
N ALA A 83 -2.67 -25.34 -11.08
CA ALA A 83 -2.89 -23.89 -11.18
C ALA A 83 -1.64 -23.03 -10.93
N ARG A 84 -0.48 -23.61 -10.58
CA ARG A 84 0.77 -22.86 -10.30
C ARG A 84 1.24 -21.94 -11.43
N ARG A 85 0.81 -22.22 -12.66
CA ARG A 85 1.17 -21.40 -13.83
C ARG A 85 0.20 -20.24 -14.09
N VAL A 86 -0.97 -20.23 -13.44
CA VAL A 86 -1.98 -19.18 -13.59
C VAL A 86 -1.43 -17.87 -13.03
N ARG A 87 -1.55 -16.79 -13.80
CA ARG A 87 -1.01 -15.48 -13.43
C ARG A 87 -2.12 -14.57 -12.94
N ALA A 88 -2.16 -14.33 -11.63
CA ALA A 88 -2.94 -13.22 -11.07
C ALA A 88 -2.29 -11.88 -11.36
N GLN A 89 -3.08 -10.85 -11.71
CA GLN A 89 -2.60 -9.49 -12.00
C GLN A 89 -3.55 -8.46 -11.37
N THR A 90 -3.09 -7.23 -11.19
CA THR A 90 -3.98 -6.12 -10.84
C THR A 90 -4.65 -5.55 -12.08
N PHE A 91 -5.79 -4.87 -11.93
CA PHE A 91 -6.47 -4.18 -13.05
C PHE A 91 -5.51 -3.26 -13.82
N ASP A 92 -4.76 -2.39 -13.13
CA ASP A 92 -3.75 -1.52 -13.75
C ASP A 92 -2.61 -2.28 -14.46
N GLY A 93 -2.26 -3.47 -13.96
CA GLY A 93 -1.21 -4.30 -14.55
C GLY A 93 -1.69 -4.98 -15.84
N TRP A 94 -2.94 -5.41 -15.85
CA TRP A 94 -3.56 -6.00 -17.03
C TRP A 94 -3.87 -4.94 -18.10
N ALA A 95 -4.43 -3.79 -17.73
CA ALA A 95 -4.64 -2.66 -18.64
C ALA A 95 -3.35 -2.23 -19.35
N ARG A 96 -2.23 -2.18 -18.63
CA ARG A 96 -0.91 -1.97 -19.24
C ARG A 96 -0.57 -3.03 -20.28
N SER A 97 -0.88 -4.30 -20.01
CA SER A 97 -0.59 -5.40 -20.93
C SER A 97 -1.46 -5.31 -22.19
N VAL A 98 -2.74 -4.98 -22.03
CA VAL A 98 -3.68 -4.70 -23.12
C VAL A 98 -3.17 -3.56 -24.02
N LEU A 99 -2.75 -2.43 -23.44
CA LEU A 99 -2.25 -1.31 -24.22
C LEU A 99 -0.94 -1.61 -24.96
N LEU A 100 -0.02 -2.35 -24.34
CA LEU A 100 1.20 -2.78 -25.01
C LEU A 100 0.89 -3.69 -26.21
N GLN A 101 -0.12 -4.56 -26.09
CA GLN A 101 -0.60 -5.37 -27.22
C GLN A 101 -1.25 -4.50 -28.30
N ALA A 102 -2.00 -3.47 -27.91
CA ALA A 102 -2.59 -2.47 -28.81
C ALA A 102 -1.56 -1.56 -29.50
N GLY A 103 -0.25 -1.79 -29.29
CA GLY A 103 0.82 -1.06 -29.97
C GLY A 103 1.31 0.20 -29.25
N TYR A 104 0.87 0.47 -28.03
CA TYR A 104 1.37 1.60 -27.24
C TYR A 104 2.83 1.36 -26.83
N SER A 105 3.68 2.38 -26.99
CA SER A 105 5.04 2.33 -26.47
C SER A 105 5.08 2.60 -24.96
N ARG A 106 6.22 2.30 -24.32
CA ARG A 106 6.41 2.63 -22.90
C ARG A 106 6.39 4.14 -22.65
N GLU A 107 6.79 4.94 -23.63
CA GLU A 107 6.78 6.41 -23.55
C GLU A 107 5.36 6.95 -23.60
N ASP A 108 4.51 6.40 -24.48
CA ASP A 108 3.08 6.75 -24.55
C ASP A 108 2.40 6.48 -23.20
N LEU A 109 2.69 5.32 -22.60
CA LEU A 109 2.17 4.97 -21.29
C LEU A 109 2.66 5.92 -20.20
N ALA A 110 3.91 6.39 -20.26
CA ALA A 110 4.47 7.31 -19.27
C ALA A 110 3.78 8.69 -19.29
N GLY A 111 3.29 9.12 -20.47
CA GLY A 111 2.50 10.35 -20.62
C GLY A 111 1.07 10.28 -20.06
N LEU A 112 0.53 9.07 -19.85
CA LEU A 112 -0.82 8.85 -19.34
C LEU A 112 -0.86 8.74 -17.80
N THR A 113 -1.91 9.31 -17.22
CA THR A 113 -2.29 9.03 -15.82
C THR A 113 -2.70 7.57 -15.65
N PHE A 114 -2.73 7.06 -14.42
CA PHE A 114 -3.18 5.69 -14.15
C PHE A 114 -4.60 5.43 -14.67
N ASP A 115 -5.55 6.31 -14.34
CA ASP A 115 -6.93 6.17 -14.80
C ASP A 115 -7.04 6.38 -16.32
N GLY A 116 -6.22 7.27 -16.90
CA GLY A 116 -6.11 7.43 -18.35
C GLY A 116 -5.68 6.16 -19.07
N ARG A 117 -4.77 5.36 -18.48
CA ARG A 117 -4.38 4.05 -19.04
C ARG A 117 -5.53 3.06 -18.98
N ILE A 118 -6.29 3.02 -17.88
CA ILE A 118 -7.47 2.15 -17.77
C ILE A 118 -8.50 2.53 -18.83
N ALA A 119 -8.81 3.82 -18.97
CA ALA A 119 -9.77 4.31 -19.97
C ALA A 119 -9.38 3.96 -21.41
N GLN A 120 -8.09 4.06 -21.76
CA GLN A 120 -7.60 3.63 -23.07
C GLN A 120 -7.68 2.10 -23.23
N ALA A 121 -7.46 1.33 -22.15
CA ALA A 121 -7.59 -0.12 -22.19
C ALA A 121 -9.05 -0.54 -22.40
N VAL A 122 -10.03 0.16 -21.82
CA VAL A 122 -11.47 -0.05 -22.08
C VAL A 122 -11.74 0.02 -23.60
N VAL A 123 -11.33 1.11 -24.24
CA VAL A 123 -11.51 1.31 -25.69
C VAL A 123 -10.87 0.19 -26.49
N ALA A 124 -9.67 -0.26 -26.09
CA ALA A 124 -8.97 -1.35 -26.78
C ALA A 124 -9.66 -2.71 -26.58
N ILE A 125 -10.24 -2.98 -25.40
CA ILE A 125 -11.02 -4.19 -25.12
C ILE A 125 -12.28 -4.21 -25.99
N GLU A 126 -13.00 -3.09 -26.04
CA GLU A 126 -14.20 -2.93 -26.88
C GLU A 126 -13.89 -3.09 -28.37
N SER A 127 -12.70 -2.66 -28.81
CA SER A 127 -12.24 -2.88 -30.18
C SER A 127 -11.81 -4.32 -30.50
N GLY A 128 -11.84 -5.23 -29.52
CA GLY A 128 -11.49 -6.65 -29.71
C GLY A 128 -10.00 -6.96 -29.63
N ILE A 129 -9.16 -6.08 -29.04
CA ILE A 129 -7.70 -6.33 -29.00
C ILE A 129 -7.34 -7.62 -28.27
N VAL A 130 -8.19 -8.08 -27.34
CA VAL A 130 -7.95 -9.31 -26.56
C VAL A 130 -8.03 -10.55 -27.44
N ASP A 131 -8.82 -10.51 -28.53
CA ASP A 131 -8.87 -11.58 -29.54
C ASP A 131 -7.52 -11.75 -30.26
N GLU A 132 -6.72 -10.68 -30.34
CA GLU A 132 -5.39 -10.67 -30.98
C GLU A 132 -4.26 -11.13 -30.05
N PHE A 133 -4.56 -11.51 -28.81
CA PHE A 133 -3.55 -12.06 -27.91
C PHE A 133 -3.06 -13.41 -28.43
N GLU A 134 -1.83 -13.79 -28.06
CA GLU A 134 -1.23 -15.08 -28.48
C GLU A 134 -2.13 -16.28 -28.18
N HIS A 135 -2.93 -16.20 -27.11
CA HIS A 135 -3.83 -17.25 -26.65
C HIS A 135 -5.32 -16.89 -26.83
N GLY A 136 -5.61 -15.77 -27.52
CA GLY A 136 -6.97 -15.25 -27.70
C GLY A 136 -7.65 -14.77 -26.41
N ALA A 137 -8.97 -14.65 -26.48
CA ALA A 137 -9.82 -14.33 -25.34
C ALA A 137 -9.78 -15.42 -24.26
N PRO A 138 -9.87 -15.07 -22.96
CA PRO A 138 -9.89 -16.05 -21.89
C PRO A 138 -11.16 -16.91 -21.97
N ALA A 139 -11.05 -18.20 -21.60
CA ALA A 139 -12.19 -19.09 -21.42
C ALA A 139 -12.88 -18.87 -20.06
N HIS A 140 -12.12 -18.41 -19.06
CA HIS A 140 -12.66 -18.07 -17.75
C HIS A 140 -11.96 -16.86 -17.12
N VAL A 141 -12.74 -15.94 -16.56
CA VAL A 141 -12.24 -14.76 -15.83
C VAL A 141 -12.55 -14.88 -14.35
N VAL A 142 -11.52 -14.78 -13.50
CA VAL A 142 -11.67 -14.70 -12.04
C VAL A 142 -11.40 -13.27 -11.60
N ILE A 143 -12.33 -12.67 -10.86
CA ILE A 143 -12.20 -11.30 -10.35
C ILE A 143 -12.39 -11.29 -8.84
N ASP A 144 -11.37 -10.83 -8.13
CA ASP A 144 -11.35 -10.72 -6.67
C ASP A 144 -11.52 -9.25 -6.24
N GLU A 145 -12.11 -9.05 -5.05
CA GLU A 145 -12.40 -7.76 -4.44
C GLU A 145 -13.26 -6.82 -5.30
N VAL A 146 -14.33 -7.34 -5.93
CA VAL A 146 -15.18 -6.54 -6.84
C VAL A 146 -15.88 -5.35 -6.17
N GLN A 147 -16.01 -5.35 -4.84
CA GLN A 147 -16.52 -4.21 -4.07
C GLN A 147 -15.66 -2.93 -4.18
N ASP A 148 -14.42 -3.07 -4.66
CA ASP A 148 -13.48 -1.96 -4.83
C ASP A 148 -13.39 -1.49 -6.29
N LEU A 149 -14.19 -2.05 -7.19
CA LEU A 149 -14.34 -1.58 -8.56
C LEU A 149 -15.15 -0.28 -8.58
N VAL A 150 -14.46 0.84 -8.82
CA VAL A 150 -15.07 2.17 -8.97
C VAL A 150 -14.55 2.86 -10.23
N GLY A 151 -15.42 3.67 -10.87
CA GLY A 151 -15.08 4.47 -12.05
C GLY A 151 -14.51 3.64 -13.21
N VAL A 152 -13.41 4.10 -13.81
CA VAL A 152 -12.81 3.46 -15.00
C VAL A 152 -12.43 1.98 -14.82
N ARG A 153 -12.14 1.53 -13.59
CA ARG A 153 -11.82 0.11 -13.32
C ARG A 153 -13.07 -0.76 -13.41
N ARG A 154 -14.21 -0.26 -12.93
CA ARG A 154 -15.53 -0.90 -13.11
C ARG A 154 -15.83 -1.00 -14.61
N GLU A 155 -15.72 0.10 -15.33
CA GLU A 155 -15.96 0.15 -16.79
C GLU A 155 -15.11 -0.85 -17.56
N MET A 156 -13.83 -1.01 -17.20
CA MET A 156 -12.93 -1.98 -17.83
C MET A 156 -13.38 -3.43 -17.61
N VAL A 157 -13.90 -3.75 -16.42
CA VAL A 157 -14.42 -5.09 -16.13
C VAL A 157 -15.76 -5.32 -16.84
N GLU A 158 -16.64 -4.33 -16.84
CA GLU A 158 -17.92 -4.39 -17.56
C GLU A 158 -17.68 -4.62 -19.06
N ALA A 159 -16.80 -3.83 -19.69
CA ALA A 159 -16.44 -3.99 -21.10
C ALA A 159 -15.85 -5.38 -21.40
N LEU A 160 -15.03 -5.93 -20.51
CA LEU A 160 -14.48 -7.28 -20.67
C LEU A 160 -15.58 -8.35 -20.59
N LEU A 161 -16.41 -8.32 -19.55
CA LEU A 161 -17.43 -9.36 -19.33
C LEU A 161 -18.55 -9.29 -20.37
N ASP A 162 -18.99 -8.08 -20.75
CA ASP A 162 -20.02 -7.87 -21.77
C ASP A 162 -19.54 -8.34 -23.16
N ARG A 163 -18.30 -8.00 -23.53
CA ARG A 163 -17.75 -8.33 -24.86
C ARG A 163 -17.60 -9.84 -25.10
N TYR A 164 -17.32 -10.61 -24.05
CA TYR A 164 -17.01 -12.05 -24.12
C TYR A 164 -18.07 -12.94 -23.45
N ALA A 165 -19.24 -12.40 -23.12
CA ALA A 165 -20.32 -13.09 -22.42
C ALA A 165 -20.67 -14.47 -23.02
N ASP A 166 -20.70 -14.58 -24.35
CA ASP A 166 -21.07 -15.81 -25.06
C ASP A 166 -19.98 -16.90 -25.08
N SER A 167 -18.74 -16.55 -24.71
CA SER A 167 -17.55 -17.40 -24.92
C SER A 167 -16.70 -17.60 -23.66
N CYS A 168 -17.01 -16.88 -22.58
CA CYS A 168 -16.20 -16.82 -21.38
C CYS A 168 -17.08 -16.90 -20.13
N GLY A 169 -16.83 -17.90 -19.27
CA GLY A 169 -17.39 -17.92 -17.91
C GLY A 169 -16.68 -16.93 -16.99
N PHE A 170 -17.26 -16.64 -15.83
CA PHE A 170 -16.58 -15.84 -14.82
C PHE A 170 -16.86 -16.30 -13.39
N THR A 171 -15.90 -16.05 -12.50
CA THR A 171 -16.08 -16.14 -11.05
C THR A 171 -15.73 -14.78 -10.45
N VAL A 172 -16.75 -14.02 -10.06
CA VAL A 172 -16.57 -12.72 -9.41
C VAL A 172 -16.81 -12.85 -7.90
N VAL A 173 -15.87 -12.38 -7.09
CA VAL A 173 -15.91 -12.53 -5.63
C VAL A 173 -15.81 -11.17 -4.96
N GLY A 174 -16.72 -10.90 -4.02
CA GLY A 174 -16.66 -9.66 -3.26
C GLY A 174 -17.56 -9.59 -2.02
N ASP A 175 -17.47 -8.46 -1.35
CA ASP A 175 -18.24 -8.12 -0.15
C ASP A 175 -18.59 -6.63 -0.12
N ALA A 176 -19.84 -6.30 -0.39
CA ALA A 176 -20.36 -4.94 -0.32
C ALA A 176 -20.15 -4.27 1.06
N ALA A 177 -20.16 -5.02 2.16
CA ALA A 177 -19.89 -4.48 3.50
C ALA A 177 -18.45 -3.99 3.66
N GLN A 178 -17.53 -4.45 2.80
CA GLN A 178 -16.14 -4.03 2.81
C GLN A 178 -15.82 -2.94 1.78
N SER A 179 -16.80 -2.38 1.05
CA SER A 179 -16.55 -1.31 0.08
C SER A 179 -16.14 -0.01 0.79
N ILE A 180 -14.83 0.29 0.81
CA ILE A 180 -14.26 1.47 1.47
C ILE A 180 -13.34 2.30 0.57
N TYR A 181 -13.19 1.95 -0.72
CA TYR A 181 -12.39 2.75 -1.68
C TYR A 181 -13.21 3.78 -2.46
N GLY A 182 -14.50 3.95 -2.16
CA GLY A 182 -15.35 4.97 -2.76
C GLY A 182 -14.81 6.41 -2.62
N PHE A 183 -13.94 6.68 -1.64
CA PHE A 183 -13.28 7.98 -1.48
C PHE A 183 -12.46 8.44 -2.71
N GLN A 184 -12.12 7.54 -3.63
CA GLN A 184 -11.45 7.88 -4.89
C GLN A 184 -12.33 8.74 -5.81
N VAL A 185 -13.65 8.61 -5.68
CA VAL A 185 -14.63 9.43 -6.39
C VAL A 185 -14.80 10.74 -5.63
N ALA A 186 -14.52 11.88 -6.28
CA ALA A 186 -14.49 13.17 -5.59
C ALA A 186 -15.88 13.68 -5.20
N ASP A 187 -16.86 13.45 -6.06
CA ASP A 187 -18.26 13.82 -5.85
C ASP A 187 -18.96 12.81 -4.94
N LEU A 188 -19.79 13.29 -4.01
CA LEU A 188 -20.46 12.45 -3.01
C LEU A 188 -21.65 11.69 -3.60
N ASP A 189 -22.39 12.31 -4.51
CA ASP A 189 -23.56 11.69 -5.15
C ASP A 189 -23.07 10.61 -6.13
N GLU A 190 -22.00 10.88 -6.87
CA GLU A 190 -21.32 9.90 -7.72
C GLU A 190 -20.74 8.75 -6.89
N ARG A 191 -20.11 9.04 -5.74
CA ARG A 191 -19.57 8.02 -4.83
C ARG A 191 -20.66 7.09 -4.27
N ALA A 192 -21.78 7.67 -3.87
CA ALA A 192 -22.94 6.90 -3.41
C ALA A 192 -23.47 6.00 -4.53
N ALA A 193 -23.59 6.54 -5.75
CA ALA A 193 -24.08 5.79 -6.92
C ALA A 193 -23.12 4.68 -7.38
N GLU A 194 -21.82 4.76 -7.06
CA GLU A 194 -20.84 3.71 -7.39
C GLU A 194 -20.90 2.51 -6.44
N THR A 195 -21.42 2.71 -5.22
CA THR A 195 -21.57 1.63 -4.24
C THR A 195 -22.57 0.58 -4.74
N ASN A 196 -22.21 -0.70 -4.70
CA ASN A 196 -23.01 -1.83 -5.20
C ASN A 196 -23.33 -1.83 -6.71
N ARG A 197 -23.01 -0.75 -7.44
CA ARG A 197 -23.31 -0.61 -8.86
C ARG A 197 -22.84 -1.79 -9.71
N PHE A 198 -21.63 -2.29 -9.45
CA PHE A 198 -21.11 -3.44 -10.17
C PHE A 198 -21.89 -4.73 -9.85
N PHE A 199 -22.25 -4.96 -8.58
CA PHE A 199 -23.06 -6.12 -8.19
C PHE A 199 -24.43 -6.08 -8.87
N ASP A 200 -25.08 -4.91 -8.87
CA ASP A 200 -26.39 -4.74 -9.50
C ASP A 200 -26.29 -4.90 -11.03
N TRP A 201 -25.24 -4.35 -11.65
CA TRP A 201 -24.98 -4.53 -13.07
C TRP A 201 -24.77 -6.00 -13.45
N VAL A 202 -24.00 -6.77 -12.69
CA VAL A 202 -23.81 -8.22 -12.95
C VAL A 202 -25.15 -8.96 -12.86
N ARG A 203 -25.96 -8.69 -11.83
CA ARG A 203 -27.27 -9.31 -11.66
C ARG A 203 -28.25 -8.99 -12.78
N VAL A 204 -28.24 -7.76 -13.26
CA VAL A 204 -29.12 -7.33 -14.35
C VAL A 204 -28.65 -7.86 -15.70
N SER A 205 -27.36 -7.81 -15.98
CA SER A 205 -26.80 -8.13 -17.29
C SER A 205 -26.76 -9.64 -17.56
N PHE A 206 -26.65 -10.46 -16.52
CA PHE A 206 -26.53 -11.91 -16.63
C PHE A 206 -27.66 -12.67 -15.93
N ALA A 207 -28.83 -12.03 -15.74
CA ALA A 207 -29.92 -12.53 -14.89
C ALA A 207 -30.35 -13.99 -15.17
N ASP A 208 -30.31 -14.42 -16.43
CA ASP A 208 -30.78 -15.75 -16.85
C ASP A 208 -29.76 -16.87 -16.56
N ASP A 209 -28.46 -16.54 -16.52
CA ASP A 209 -27.35 -17.51 -16.42
C ASP A 209 -26.51 -17.34 -15.14
N LEU A 210 -26.77 -16.30 -14.34
CA LEU A 210 -25.99 -15.98 -13.15
C LEU A 210 -26.29 -16.95 -12.00
N VAL A 211 -25.23 -17.59 -11.50
CA VAL A 211 -25.23 -18.40 -10.29
C VAL A 211 -24.75 -17.54 -9.11
N GLU A 212 -25.62 -17.27 -8.15
CA GLU A 212 -25.26 -16.57 -6.91
C GLU A 212 -24.96 -17.58 -5.79
N VAL A 213 -23.79 -17.45 -5.16
CA VAL A 213 -23.38 -18.26 -4.00
C VAL A 213 -22.93 -17.34 -2.87
N THR A 214 -23.36 -17.62 -1.65
CA THR A 214 -22.95 -16.88 -0.45
C THR A 214 -22.07 -17.76 0.44
N LEU A 215 -20.92 -17.24 0.86
CA LEU A 215 -20.05 -17.91 1.84
C LEU A 215 -20.35 -17.40 3.24
N GLY A 216 -21.08 -18.18 4.04
CA GLY A 216 -21.56 -17.76 5.37
C GLY A 216 -20.57 -17.95 6.52
N ASP A 217 -19.65 -18.91 6.42
CA ASP A 217 -18.72 -19.23 7.50
C ASP A 217 -17.60 -18.20 7.65
N ASN A 218 -17.10 -18.00 8.87
CA ASN A 218 -15.92 -17.16 9.14
C ASN A 218 -14.78 -17.98 9.74
N PHE A 219 -13.64 -17.99 9.04
CA PHE A 219 -12.42 -18.73 9.40
C PHE A 219 -11.32 -17.82 9.97
N ARG A 220 -11.47 -16.50 9.88
CA ARG A 220 -10.47 -15.54 10.37
C ARG A 220 -10.56 -15.34 11.88
N ALA A 221 -11.77 -15.04 12.36
CA ALA A 221 -12.02 -14.70 13.74
C ALA A 221 -12.09 -15.98 14.58
N ARG A 222 -11.10 -16.20 15.43
CA ARG A 222 -10.93 -17.42 16.25
C ARG A 222 -11.65 -17.34 17.59
N THR A 223 -11.98 -16.14 18.05
CA THR A 223 -12.56 -15.87 19.38
C THR A 223 -13.94 -15.23 19.25
N SER A 224 -14.70 -15.16 20.36
CA SER A 224 -15.95 -14.41 20.45
C SER A 224 -15.74 -12.92 20.26
N GLU A 225 -14.64 -12.40 20.78
CA GLU A 225 -14.22 -11.01 20.81
C GLU A 225 -13.96 -10.49 19.39
N ALA A 226 -13.33 -11.29 18.54
CA ALA A 226 -13.10 -10.96 17.13
C ALA A 226 -14.37 -11.11 16.25
N ARG A 227 -15.41 -11.80 16.74
CA ARG A 227 -16.65 -12.08 15.98
C ARG A 227 -17.74 -11.03 16.18
N VAL A 228 -17.58 -10.11 17.13
CA VAL A 228 -18.65 -9.19 17.58
C VAL A 228 -19.24 -8.31 16.46
N ALA A 229 -18.46 -7.96 15.45
CA ALA A 229 -18.91 -7.12 14.33
C ALA A 229 -19.51 -7.92 13.16
N LEU A 230 -19.30 -9.24 13.07
CA LEU A 230 -19.72 -10.03 11.92
C LEU A 230 -21.23 -9.96 11.60
N PRO A 231 -22.15 -9.98 12.58
CA PRO A 231 -23.59 -9.92 12.32
C PRO A 231 -24.07 -8.66 11.59
N PHE A 232 -23.28 -7.58 11.59
CA PHE A 232 -23.62 -6.34 10.90
C PHE A 232 -23.34 -6.37 9.39
N GLY A 233 -22.62 -7.38 8.91
CA GLY A 233 -22.22 -7.51 7.50
C GLY A 233 -23.43 -7.56 6.55
N GLU A 234 -24.42 -8.39 6.84
CA GLU A 234 -25.61 -8.54 6.00
C GLU A 234 -26.40 -7.22 5.86
N ARG A 235 -26.53 -6.47 6.96
CA ARG A 235 -27.20 -5.16 6.95
C ARG A 235 -26.44 -4.13 6.10
N LEU A 236 -25.11 -4.16 6.13
CA LEU A 236 -24.26 -3.27 5.32
C LEU A 236 -24.21 -3.67 3.83
N GLN A 237 -24.38 -4.97 3.54
CA GLN A 237 -24.51 -5.48 2.17
C GLN A 237 -25.84 -5.07 1.56
N GLY A 238 -26.92 -5.18 2.33
CA GLY A 238 -28.30 -4.90 1.91
C GLY A 238 -28.78 -3.47 2.16
N LEU A 239 -27.88 -2.47 2.15
CA LEU A 239 -28.31 -1.07 2.28
C LEU A 239 -29.26 -0.67 1.14
N PRO A 240 -30.33 0.10 1.43
CA PRO A 240 -31.28 0.56 0.41
C PRO A 240 -30.61 1.37 -0.72
N ALA A 241 -31.19 1.32 -1.92
CA ALA A 241 -30.74 2.15 -3.05
C ALA A 241 -31.08 3.65 -2.88
N ASP A 242 -32.12 3.98 -2.10
CA ASP A 242 -32.45 5.36 -1.75
C ASP A 242 -31.43 5.91 -0.74
N GLN A 243 -30.77 7.02 -1.08
CA GLN A 243 -29.70 7.60 -0.27
C GLN A 243 -30.17 7.97 1.15
N ALA A 244 -31.37 8.52 1.31
CA ALA A 244 -31.85 8.93 2.62
C ALA A 244 -32.16 7.74 3.52
N ALA A 245 -32.70 6.66 2.96
CA ALA A 245 -32.90 5.40 3.66
C ALA A 245 -31.57 4.70 3.96
N ALA A 246 -30.60 4.72 3.03
CA ALA A 246 -29.26 4.20 3.23
C ALA A 246 -28.53 4.93 4.36
N ASP A 247 -28.56 6.26 4.36
CA ASP A 247 -27.99 7.09 5.43
C ASP A 247 -28.59 6.74 6.80
N ALA A 248 -29.91 6.53 6.87
CA ALA A 248 -30.61 6.23 8.10
C ALA A 248 -30.23 4.84 8.65
N GLU A 249 -30.26 3.81 7.80
CA GLU A 249 -29.87 2.45 8.19
C GLU A 249 -28.39 2.38 8.54
N ALA A 250 -27.51 2.99 7.75
CA ALA A 250 -26.08 3.03 8.04
C ALA A 250 -25.76 3.82 9.32
N SER A 251 -26.50 4.88 9.63
CA SER A 251 -26.38 5.60 10.91
C SER A 251 -26.73 4.69 12.09
N MET A 252 -27.79 3.89 11.97
CA MET A 252 -28.18 2.92 13.00
C MET A 252 -27.12 1.85 13.17
N VAL A 253 -26.66 1.23 12.08
CA VAL A 253 -25.59 0.22 12.10
C VAL A 253 -24.32 0.78 12.73
N HIS A 254 -23.91 2.01 12.37
CA HIS A 254 -22.73 2.65 12.95
C HIS A 254 -22.90 2.88 14.46
N ALA A 255 -24.06 3.36 14.91
CA ALA A 255 -24.32 3.57 16.34
C ALA A 255 -24.28 2.26 17.12
N GLU A 256 -24.82 1.17 16.57
CA GLU A 256 -24.76 -0.16 17.17
C GLU A 256 -23.33 -0.70 17.20
N LEU A 257 -22.54 -0.54 16.12
CA LEU A 257 -21.12 -0.90 16.08
C LEU A 257 -20.31 -0.14 17.13
N CYS A 258 -20.56 1.16 17.31
CA CYS A 258 -19.95 1.94 18.39
C CYS A 258 -20.33 1.39 19.77
N SER A 259 -21.60 1.06 20.00
CA SER A 259 -22.04 0.46 21.27
C SER A 259 -21.37 -0.88 21.54
N VAL A 260 -21.15 -1.71 20.50
CA VAL A 260 -20.39 -2.95 20.62
C VAL A 260 -18.93 -2.65 20.96
N LEU A 261 -18.31 -1.68 20.27
CA LEU A 261 -16.93 -1.27 20.53
C LEU A 261 -16.76 -0.70 21.95
N ASP A 262 -17.73 0.05 22.47
CA ASP A 262 -17.70 0.55 23.85
C ASP A 262 -17.74 -0.58 24.89
N SER A 263 -18.29 -1.74 24.51
CA SER A 263 -18.31 -2.93 25.36
C SER A 263 -17.02 -3.75 25.34
N VAL A 264 -16.15 -3.56 24.33
CA VAL A 264 -14.85 -4.25 24.30
C VAL A 264 -13.88 -3.59 25.29
N PRO A 265 -12.86 -4.33 25.78
CA PRO A 265 -11.97 -3.78 26.79
C PRO A 265 -11.21 -2.54 26.29
N ASP A 266 -11.08 -1.56 27.19
CA ASP A 266 -10.31 -0.35 26.95
C ASP A 266 -8.82 -0.63 27.15
N PHE A 267 -8.03 -0.37 26.12
CA PHE A 267 -6.59 -0.44 26.21
C PHE A 267 -5.99 0.80 26.90
N GLY A 268 -6.71 1.92 26.98
CA GLY A 268 -6.29 3.13 27.68
C GLY A 268 -5.51 4.11 26.82
N GLN A 269 -4.74 4.99 27.47
CA GLN A 269 -3.95 6.03 26.82
C GLN A 269 -2.49 5.59 26.65
N VAL A 270 -1.89 5.90 25.49
CA VAL A 270 -0.47 5.61 25.21
C VAL A 270 0.49 6.24 26.22
N SER A 271 0.07 7.29 26.92
CA SER A 271 0.86 7.92 27.99
C SER A 271 0.95 7.10 29.28
N ASP A 272 0.13 6.06 29.45
CA ASP A 272 0.15 5.17 30.61
C ASP A 272 1.28 4.13 30.47
N PRO A 273 2.19 4.00 31.47
CA PRO A 273 3.25 3.00 31.45
C PRO A 273 2.77 1.55 31.27
N PHE A 274 1.62 1.18 31.85
CA PHE A 274 1.08 -0.18 31.69
C PHE A 274 0.70 -0.47 30.23
N VAL A 275 0.18 0.55 29.53
CA VAL A 275 -0.17 0.49 28.11
C VAL A 275 1.09 0.36 27.26
N GLN A 276 2.12 1.14 27.57
CA GLN A 276 3.42 1.08 26.89
C GLN A 276 4.06 -0.30 26.99
N ASP A 277 4.03 -0.91 28.18
CA ASP A 277 4.54 -2.26 28.39
C ASP A 277 3.68 -3.29 27.65
N SER A 278 2.36 -3.17 27.74
CA SER A 278 1.42 -4.10 27.09
C SER A 278 1.51 -4.11 25.57
N LEU A 279 1.80 -2.96 24.95
CA LEU A 279 2.04 -2.84 23.50
C LEU A 279 3.33 -3.55 23.04
N GLN A 280 4.27 -3.78 23.95
CA GLN A 280 5.56 -4.43 23.66
C GLN A 280 5.55 -5.94 23.94
N LEU A 281 4.62 -6.42 24.77
CA LEU A 281 4.58 -7.80 25.28
C LEU A 281 3.84 -8.81 24.37
N SER A 282 3.39 -8.44 23.17
CA SER A 282 2.53 -9.32 22.36
C SER A 282 3.30 -10.46 21.68
N GLY A 283 2.90 -11.71 21.94
CA GLY A 283 3.40 -12.93 21.26
C GLY A 283 2.87 -13.14 19.83
N GLY A 284 2.29 -12.10 19.22
CA GLY A 284 1.67 -12.12 17.90
C GLY A 284 1.67 -10.74 17.26
N THR A 285 0.92 -10.59 16.17
CA THR A 285 0.82 -9.34 15.41
C THR A 285 -0.27 -8.43 15.97
N THR A 286 0.08 -7.17 16.23
CA THR A 286 -0.81 -6.14 16.76
C THR A 286 -0.93 -4.98 15.77
N ALA A 287 -2.15 -4.54 15.47
CA ALA A 287 -2.38 -3.32 14.70
C ALA A 287 -3.20 -2.29 15.47
N VAL A 288 -2.77 -1.03 15.43
CA VAL A 288 -3.58 0.12 15.83
C VAL A 288 -4.18 0.74 14.58
N LEU A 289 -5.51 0.66 14.47
CA LEU A 289 -6.26 1.13 13.30
C LEU A 289 -6.84 2.51 13.54
N CYS A 290 -6.39 3.44 12.70
CA CYS A 290 -6.75 4.84 12.70
C CYS A 290 -7.73 5.18 11.57
N ARG A 291 -8.53 6.24 11.77
CA ARG A 291 -9.43 6.77 10.75
C ARG A 291 -8.68 7.40 9.58
N ASP A 292 -7.61 8.14 9.86
CA ASP A 292 -6.81 8.86 8.87
C ASP A 292 -5.32 8.86 9.20
N ASN A 293 -4.49 9.35 8.26
CA ASN A 293 -3.04 9.43 8.45
C ASN A 293 -2.65 10.45 9.53
N GLY A 294 -3.47 11.46 9.82
CA GLY A 294 -3.17 12.44 10.86
C GLY A 294 -3.12 11.77 12.25
N GLN A 295 -4.08 10.89 12.53
CA GLN A 295 -4.06 10.06 13.73
C GLN A 295 -2.85 9.11 13.77
N VAL A 296 -2.50 8.47 12.65
CA VAL A 296 -1.32 7.60 12.54
C VAL A 296 -0.04 8.37 12.88
N LEU A 297 0.16 9.53 12.26
CA LEU A 297 1.33 10.39 12.49
C LEU A 297 1.42 10.85 13.94
N ARG A 298 0.28 11.21 14.55
CA ARG A 298 0.24 11.66 15.93
C ARG A 298 0.52 10.53 16.92
N LEU A 299 -0.08 9.36 16.73
CA LEU A 299 0.18 8.19 17.57
C LEU A 299 1.60 7.70 17.42
N SER A 300 2.17 7.75 16.20
CA SER A 300 3.57 7.41 15.98
C SER A 300 4.50 8.32 16.77
N GLU A 301 4.27 9.63 16.70
CA GLU A 301 5.01 10.61 17.51
C GLU A 301 4.90 10.32 19.02
N ASP A 302 3.69 10.06 19.52
CA ASP A 302 3.46 9.77 20.93
C ASP A 302 4.17 8.45 21.33
N LEU A 303 4.09 7.38 20.54
CA LEU A 303 4.79 6.12 20.81
C LEU A 303 6.31 6.26 20.80
N ASN A 304 6.86 7.04 19.86
CA ASN A 304 8.30 7.33 19.80
C ASN A 304 8.78 8.07 21.05
N LYS A 305 8.00 9.05 21.51
CA LYS A 305 8.29 9.80 22.75
C LYS A 305 8.41 8.88 23.97
N TYR A 306 7.64 7.79 24.00
CA TYR A 306 7.68 6.79 25.07
C TYR A 306 8.58 5.59 24.77
N GLY A 307 9.31 5.60 23.65
CA GLY A 307 10.24 4.53 23.27
C GLY A 307 9.56 3.21 22.91
N VAL A 308 8.28 3.22 22.50
CA VAL A 308 7.56 2.01 22.09
C VAL A 308 7.89 1.71 20.61
N PRO A 309 8.60 0.61 20.30
CA PRO A 309 8.94 0.26 18.93
C PRO A 309 7.68 -0.06 18.14
N HIS A 310 7.54 0.56 16.98
CA HIS A 310 6.37 0.37 16.10
C HIS A 310 6.75 0.66 14.66
N ARG A 311 5.85 0.30 13.74
CA ARG A 311 5.98 0.65 12.32
C ARG A 311 4.72 1.32 11.82
N ILE A 312 4.86 2.32 10.95
CA ILE A 312 3.75 2.85 10.17
C ILE A 312 3.57 2.00 8.91
N GLN A 313 2.36 1.49 8.68
CA GLN A 313 2.01 0.78 7.44
C GLN A 313 2.20 1.70 6.24
N ARG A 314 3.07 1.31 5.30
CA ARG A 314 3.34 2.15 4.14
C ARG A 314 2.13 2.18 3.20
N SER A 315 2.16 3.16 2.32
CA SER A 315 1.24 3.21 1.19
C SER A 315 1.43 1.95 0.31
N PRO A 316 0.38 1.38 -0.30
CA PRO A 316 0.52 0.31 -1.30
C PRO A 316 1.40 0.68 -2.52
N ARG A 317 1.68 1.98 -2.69
CA ARG A 317 2.58 2.51 -3.73
C ARG A 317 4.05 2.50 -3.29
N ALA A 318 4.31 2.44 -1.98
CA ALA A 318 5.65 2.40 -1.40
C ALA A 318 6.32 1.06 -1.71
N ARG A 319 7.39 1.11 -2.49
CA ARG A 319 8.19 -0.09 -2.82
C ARG A 319 9.67 0.23 -2.71
N PRO A 320 10.19 0.42 -1.48
CA PRO A 320 11.62 0.55 -1.31
C PRO A 320 12.31 -0.69 -1.85
N ALA A 321 13.24 -0.50 -2.78
CA ALA A 321 14.10 -1.58 -3.22
C ALA A 321 14.98 -1.99 -2.02
N PRO A 322 15.03 -3.27 -1.61
CA PRO A 322 15.80 -3.64 -0.42
C PRO A 322 17.28 -3.26 -0.55
N ALA A 323 17.90 -2.75 0.52
CA ALA A 323 19.31 -2.34 0.52
C ALA A 323 20.29 -3.45 0.09
N TRP A 324 19.95 -4.72 0.34
CA TRP A 324 20.76 -5.87 -0.08
C TRP A 324 20.87 -5.99 -1.61
N VAL A 325 19.93 -5.43 -2.38
CA VAL A 325 19.99 -5.46 -3.85
C VAL A 325 21.21 -4.67 -4.35
N THR A 326 21.51 -3.51 -3.77
CA THR A 326 22.74 -2.77 -4.05
C THR A 326 23.97 -3.61 -3.75
N GLN A 327 24.00 -4.34 -2.63
CA GLN A 327 25.15 -5.22 -2.31
C GLN A 327 25.32 -6.35 -3.32
N LEU A 328 24.22 -6.99 -3.73
CA LEU A 328 24.25 -8.00 -4.79
C LEU A 328 24.85 -7.43 -6.07
N LEU A 329 24.41 -6.24 -6.49
CA LEU A 329 24.88 -5.58 -7.72
C LEU A 329 26.35 -5.19 -7.66
N LEU A 330 26.85 -4.76 -6.48
CA LEU A 330 28.25 -4.43 -6.26
C LEU A 330 29.15 -5.69 -6.20
N CYS A 331 28.66 -6.78 -5.60
CA CYS A 331 29.39 -8.05 -5.50
C CYS A 331 29.38 -8.86 -6.80
N ALA A 332 28.36 -8.68 -7.64
CA ALA A 332 28.25 -9.39 -8.90
C ALA A 332 29.44 -9.07 -9.83
N ARG A 333 30.21 -10.09 -10.20
CA ARG A 333 31.29 -9.94 -11.20
C ARG A 333 30.76 -10.30 -12.58
N GLY A 334 30.74 -9.32 -13.49
CA GLY A 334 30.30 -9.50 -14.88
C GLY A 334 28.85 -9.09 -15.15
N ALA A 335 28.40 -9.33 -16.38
CA ALA A 335 27.07 -8.92 -16.87
C ALA A 335 25.94 -9.88 -16.44
N THR A 336 26.27 -11.15 -16.15
CA THR A 336 25.27 -12.15 -15.75
C THR A 336 25.74 -13.03 -14.60
N LEU A 337 24.81 -13.46 -13.75
CA LEU A 337 25.05 -14.40 -12.65
C LEU A 337 24.41 -15.77 -12.94
N THR A 338 25.07 -16.85 -12.49
CA THR A 338 24.44 -18.17 -12.35
C THR A 338 23.77 -18.28 -10.98
N GLU A 339 22.90 -19.28 -10.83
CA GLU A 339 22.18 -19.54 -9.58
C GLU A 339 23.14 -19.84 -8.43
N GLU A 340 24.17 -20.66 -8.68
CA GLU A 340 25.16 -21.03 -7.67
C GLU A 340 25.93 -19.80 -7.15
N LYS A 341 26.34 -18.92 -8.08
CA LYS A 341 27.07 -17.70 -7.73
C LYS A 341 26.19 -16.67 -7.04
N PHE A 342 24.92 -16.59 -7.42
CA PHE A 342 23.93 -15.76 -6.74
C PHE A 342 23.73 -16.22 -5.30
N VAL A 343 23.52 -17.53 -5.08
CA VAL A 343 23.34 -18.09 -3.73
C VAL A 343 24.59 -17.83 -2.87
N GLU A 344 25.79 -18.02 -3.43
CA GLU A 344 27.05 -17.72 -2.74
C GLU A 344 27.12 -16.25 -2.25
N ILE A 345 26.75 -15.29 -3.10
CA ILE A 345 26.75 -13.86 -2.74
C ILE A 345 25.69 -13.57 -1.68
N VAL A 346 24.45 -14.02 -1.92
CA VAL A 346 23.30 -13.69 -1.08
C VAL A 346 23.36 -14.34 0.30
N SER A 347 23.89 -15.56 0.40
CA SER A 347 24.13 -16.21 1.70
C SER A 347 25.13 -15.46 2.58
N GLY A 348 25.97 -14.59 2.00
CA GLY A 348 26.86 -13.70 2.75
C GLY A 348 26.20 -12.40 3.22
N ILE A 349 24.97 -12.11 2.79
CA ILE A 349 24.27 -10.86 3.11
C ILE A 349 23.24 -11.13 4.21
N GLN A 350 23.51 -10.65 5.43
CA GLN A 350 22.64 -10.88 6.60
C GLN A 350 21.20 -10.37 6.41
N ALA A 351 20.99 -9.35 5.56
CA ALA A 351 19.70 -8.72 5.35
C ALA A 351 18.73 -9.53 4.46
N VAL A 352 19.15 -10.65 3.86
CA VAL A 352 18.26 -11.52 3.08
C VAL A 352 17.66 -12.59 3.99
N THR A 353 16.40 -12.38 4.36
CA THR A 353 15.66 -13.26 5.27
C THR A 353 14.90 -14.39 4.55
N ASP A 354 14.75 -14.29 3.23
CA ASP A 354 14.07 -15.28 2.41
C ASP A 354 15.02 -16.37 1.91
N ASP A 355 14.46 -17.54 1.56
CA ASP A 355 15.18 -18.60 0.86
C ASP A 355 15.84 -18.06 -0.44
N PRO A 356 17.18 -18.14 -0.58
CA PRO A 356 17.88 -17.68 -1.77
C PRO A 356 17.32 -18.25 -3.08
N ALA A 357 16.86 -19.51 -3.10
CA ALA A 357 16.27 -20.11 -4.30
C ALA A 357 14.93 -19.44 -4.67
N ARG A 358 14.13 -19.03 -3.68
CA ARG A 358 12.93 -18.20 -3.91
C ARG A 358 13.31 -16.83 -4.46
N VAL A 359 14.28 -16.14 -3.85
CA VAL A 359 14.73 -14.81 -4.30
C VAL A 359 15.25 -14.86 -5.73
N TRP A 360 16.02 -15.89 -6.08
CA TRP A 360 16.49 -16.14 -7.45
C TRP A 360 15.34 -16.22 -8.46
N ARG A 361 14.34 -17.08 -8.20
CA ARG A 361 13.15 -17.23 -9.06
C ARG A 361 12.40 -15.91 -9.21
N VAL A 362 12.28 -15.15 -8.12
CA VAL A 362 11.60 -13.86 -8.11
C VAL A 362 12.33 -12.83 -8.97
N LEU A 363 13.65 -12.68 -8.81
CA LEU A 363 14.47 -11.75 -9.61
C LEU A 363 14.48 -12.12 -11.10
N ARG A 364 14.44 -13.42 -11.45
CA ARG A 364 14.39 -13.85 -12.85
C ARG A 364 13.16 -13.33 -13.59
N ARG A 365 12.04 -13.05 -12.91
CA ARG A 365 10.86 -12.46 -13.56
C ARG A 365 11.11 -11.07 -14.13
N VAL A 366 12.05 -10.32 -13.55
CA VAL A 366 12.38 -8.96 -14.00
C VAL A 366 13.71 -8.89 -14.74
N ALA A 367 14.61 -9.84 -14.51
CA ALA A 367 15.98 -9.77 -15.00
C ALA A 367 16.51 -11.13 -15.51
N ALA A 368 15.70 -11.89 -16.23
CA ALA A 368 16.16 -13.09 -16.90
C ALA A 368 17.10 -12.77 -18.07
N SER A 369 18.17 -13.57 -18.20
CA SER A 369 19.01 -13.64 -19.40
C SER A 369 18.85 -15.00 -20.09
N SER A 370 19.56 -15.23 -21.20
CA SER A 370 19.57 -16.52 -21.88
C SER A 370 20.01 -17.65 -20.95
N GLY A 371 19.24 -18.75 -20.92
CA GLY A 371 19.47 -19.88 -20.01
C GLY A 371 18.98 -19.63 -18.58
N ASN A 372 19.51 -20.39 -17.62
CA ASN A 372 19.24 -20.21 -16.19
C ASN A 372 20.19 -19.16 -15.58
N ARG A 373 20.14 -17.90 -16.07
CA ARG A 373 21.02 -16.81 -15.63
C ARG A 373 20.23 -15.53 -15.34
N LEU A 374 20.78 -14.71 -14.43
CA LEU A 374 20.29 -13.36 -14.14
C LEU A 374 21.11 -12.32 -14.90
N ASP A 375 20.45 -11.34 -15.51
CA ASP A 375 21.04 -10.14 -16.10
C ASP A 375 21.20 -9.05 -15.03
N ILE A 376 22.43 -8.66 -14.74
CA ILE A 376 22.74 -7.67 -13.71
C ILE A 376 22.24 -6.28 -14.09
N GLU A 377 22.34 -5.92 -15.37
CA GLU A 377 21.82 -4.65 -15.86
C GLU A 377 20.28 -4.65 -15.83
N GLY A 378 19.67 -5.80 -16.10
CA GLY A 378 18.24 -6.02 -15.91
C GLY A 378 17.78 -5.76 -14.47
N ILE A 379 18.53 -6.22 -13.46
CA ILE A 379 18.23 -5.94 -12.04
C ILE A 379 18.41 -4.46 -11.73
N ARG A 380 19.51 -3.83 -12.17
CA ARG A 380 19.74 -2.38 -11.98
C ARG A 380 18.61 -1.54 -12.58
N ARG A 381 18.21 -1.84 -13.82
CA ARG A 381 17.06 -1.22 -14.48
C ARG A 381 15.76 -1.47 -13.70
N ALA A 382 15.64 -2.63 -13.05
CA ALA A 382 14.48 -2.92 -12.22
C ALA A 382 14.36 -2.04 -10.97
N VAL A 383 15.50 -1.70 -10.36
CA VAL A 383 15.58 -0.73 -9.27
C VAL A 383 15.23 0.67 -9.78
N ALA A 384 15.86 1.12 -10.86
CA ALA A 384 15.64 2.46 -11.42
C ALA A 384 14.17 2.71 -11.84
N GLU A 385 13.51 1.70 -12.40
CA GLU A 385 12.12 1.77 -12.85
C GLU A 385 11.10 1.47 -11.73
N GLY A 386 11.54 1.16 -10.49
CA GLY A 386 10.65 0.78 -9.39
C GLY A 386 9.81 -0.47 -9.67
N ARG A 387 10.34 -1.37 -10.51
CA ARG A 387 9.63 -2.57 -11.02
C ARG A 387 10.07 -3.86 -10.32
N LEU A 388 10.82 -3.75 -9.22
CA LEU A 388 11.14 -4.94 -8.43
C LEU A 388 9.86 -5.67 -8.01
N PRO A 389 9.88 -7.01 -8.00
CA PRO A 389 8.72 -7.76 -7.55
C PRO A 389 8.37 -7.46 -6.10
N ASP A 390 7.09 -7.48 -5.84
CA ASP A 390 6.45 -7.15 -4.57
C ASP A 390 6.92 -8.02 -3.41
N GLU A 391 7.24 -9.27 -3.71
CA GLU A 391 7.78 -10.26 -2.79
C GLU A 391 9.15 -9.83 -2.24
N LEU A 392 9.93 -9.03 -2.97
CA LEU A 392 11.20 -8.48 -2.49
C LEU A 392 11.01 -7.16 -1.76
N THR A 393 10.06 -6.33 -2.20
CA THR A 393 9.82 -5.00 -1.61
C THR A 393 8.79 -5.05 -0.47
N ALA A 394 8.42 -6.24 -0.01
CA ALA A 394 7.48 -6.46 1.06
C ALA A 394 7.95 -5.78 2.35
N GLU A 395 7.03 -5.23 3.12
CA GLU A 395 7.36 -4.81 4.48
C GLU A 395 7.64 -6.04 5.36
N PRO A 396 8.76 -6.08 6.09
CA PRO A 396 8.98 -7.07 7.13
C PRO A 396 7.84 -7.04 8.17
N VAL A 397 7.49 -8.19 8.72
CA VAL A 397 6.50 -8.26 9.82
C VAL A 397 7.02 -7.50 11.03
N HIS A 398 6.16 -6.70 11.65
CA HIS A 398 6.45 -6.00 12.91
C HIS A 398 5.40 -6.39 13.95
N SER A 399 5.79 -6.49 15.22
CA SER A 399 4.87 -6.86 16.32
C SER A 399 3.76 -5.84 16.52
N LEU A 400 4.05 -4.55 16.31
CA LEU A 400 3.11 -3.44 16.41
C LEU A 400 3.10 -2.58 15.14
N VAL A 401 1.96 -2.49 14.47
CA VAL A 401 1.77 -1.69 13.24
C VAL A 401 0.72 -0.61 13.46
N LEU A 402 1.04 0.63 13.09
CA LEU A 402 0.09 1.73 12.98
C LEU A 402 -0.39 1.82 11.54
N SER A 403 -1.71 1.75 11.33
CA SER A 403 -2.27 1.84 9.98
C SER A 403 -3.56 2.63 10.00
N THR A 404 -3.89 3.21 8.85
CA THR A 404 -5.30 3.55 8.61
C THR A 404 -6.08 2.28 8.31
N VAL A 405 -7.39 2.28 8.56
CA VAL A 405 -8.27 1.16 8.20
C VAL A 405 -8.17 0.84 6.70
N HIS A 406 -8.10 1.87 5.84
CA HIS A 406 -7.94 1.71 4.39
C HIS A 406 -6.67 0.98 3.98
N ARG A 407 -5.55 1.23 4.65
CA ARG A 407 -4.26 0.56 4.37
C ARG A 407 -4.18 -0.84 4.99
N ALA A 408 -4.96 -1.09 6.04
CA ALA A 408 -5.05 -2.39 6.70
C ALA A 408 -6.05 -3.35 6.02
N LYS A 409 -6.84 -2.88 5.05
CA LYS A 409 -7.74 -3.75 4.28
C LYS A 409 -6.93 -4.81 3.54
N GLY A 410 -7.37 -6.06 3.63
CA GLY A 410 -6.65 -7.23 3.11
C GLY A 410 -5.53 -7.74 4.02
N LEU A 411 -5.16 -7.02 5.08
CA LEU A 411 -4.24 -7.49 6.10
C LEU A 411 -5.00 -8.13 7.27
N GLU A 412 -4.30 -8.95 8.04
CA GLU A 412 -4.84 -9.67 9.19
C GLU A 412 -3.87 -9.57 10.37
N PHE A 413 -4.42 -9.40 11.56
CA PHE A 413 -3.65 -9.22 12.79
C PHE A 413 -4.25 -10.09 13.90
N ASP A 414 -3.40 -10.65 14.76
CA ASP A 414 -3.86 -11.41 15.92
C ASP A 414 -4.63 -10.52 16.88
N ARG A 415 -4.14 -9.28 17.08
CA ARG A 415 -4.77 -8.24 17.89
C ARG A 415 -5.00 -6.96 17.10
N VAL A 416 -6.17 -6.35 17.29
CA VAL A 416 -6.51 -5.04 16.73
C VAL A 416 -6.95 -4.08 17.83
N LEU A 417 -6.36 -2.89 17.83
CA LEU A 417 -6.76 -1.75 18.66
C LEU A 417 -7.38 -0.70 17.76
N ILE A 418 -8.66 -0.40 17.95
CA ILE A 418 -9.34 0.65 17.18
C ILE A 418 -9.23 1.96 17.95
N VAL A 419 -8.70 2.98 17.28
CA VAL A 419 -8.74 4.35 17.82
C VAL A 419 -10.19 4.79 17.92
N GLU A 420 -10.62 5.24 19.10
CA GLU A 420 -12.00 5.62 19.38
C GLU A 420 -12.65 6.41 18.22
N PRO A 421 -13.75 5.89 17.63
CA PRO A 421 -14.39 6.52 16.49
C PRO A 421 -15.07 7.83 16.90
N GLU A 422 -15.17 8.78 15.96
CA GLU A 422 -15.96 9.98 16.19
C GLU A 422 -17.45 9.66 16.11
N ALA A 423 -18.26 10.27 16.98
CA ALA A 423 -19.70 10.23 16.81
C ALA A 423 -20.07 10.88 15.47
N LEU A 424 -20.86 10.19 14.65
CA LEU A 424 -21.43 10.76 13.44
C LEU A 424 -22.25 11.98 13.82
N LYS A 425 -21.86 13.16 13.35
CA LYS A 425 -22.66 14.37 13.52
C LYS A 425 -23.87 14.28 12.60
N SER A 426 -25.06 14.44 13.16
CA SER A 426 -26.30 14.45 12.38
C SER A 426 -26.29 15.58 11.34
N ARG A 427 -26.75 15.24 10.13
CA ARG A 427 -26.95 16.05 8.92
C ARG A 427 -26.85 17.58 9.10
N GLY A 428 -25.99 18.22 8.31
CA GLY A 428 -26.17 19.65 7.97
C GLY A 428 -24.94 20.50 7.66
N SER A 429 -23.70 20.04 7.93
CA SER A 429 -22.53 20.92 7.70
C SER A 429 -21.27 20.33 7.07
N ASP A 430 -21.13 19.02 6.90
CA ASP A 430 -19.93 18.44 6.31
C ASP A 430 -20.31 17.22 5.48
N GLY A 431 -19.88 17.17 4.21
CA GLY A 431 -20.14 16.08 3.27
C GLY A 431 -19.50 14.75 3.66
N VAL A 432 -19.98 14.18 4.77
CA VAL A 432 -19.59 12.89 5.33
C VAL A 432 -20.51 11.82 4.75
N ASP A 433 -19.90 10.81 4.13
CA ASP A 433 -20.58 9.63 3.61
C ASP A 433 -20.81 8.64 4.75
N ILE A 434 -22.04 8.63 5.29
CA ILE A 434 -22.42 7.83 6.45
C ILE A 434 -22.28 6.32 6.17
N PRO A 435 -22.79 5.77 5.04
CA PRO A 435 -22.52 4.39 4.65
C PRO A 435 -21.03 4.05 4.64
N ALA A 436 -20.16 4.93 4.11
CA ALA A 436 -18.73 4.69 4.10
C ALA A 436 -18.13 4.64 5.52
N GLU A 437 -18.55 5.52 6.44
CA GLU A 437 -18.08 5.47 7.84
C GLU A 437 -18.51 4.19 8.56
N ALA A 438 -19.76 3.74 8.36
CA ALA A 438 -20.26 2.49 8.93
C ALA A 438 -19.46 1.28 8.44
N ARG A 439 -19.21 1.19 7.13
CA ARG A 439 -18.35 0.15 6.54
C ARG A 439 -16.92 0.23 7.03
N LEU A 440 -16.38 1.44 7.21
CA LEU A 440 -15.02 1.62 7.70
C LEU A 440 -14.86 1.05 9.11
N LEU A 441 -15.79 1.34 10.01
CA LEU A 441 -15.78 0.78 11.37
C LEU A 441 -15.96 -0.74 11.36
N TYR A 442 -16.91 -1.25 10.56
CA TYR A 442 -17.10 -2.70 10.36
C TYR A 442 -15.81 -3.39 9.86
N VAL A 443 -15.16 -2.82 8.84
CA VAL A 443 -13.89 -3.36 8.29
C VAL A 443 -12.82 -3.38 9.37
N ALA A 444 -12.69 -2.30 10.16
CA ALA A 444 -11.72 -2.20 11.25
C ALA A 444 -11.93 -3.30 12.30
N MET A 445 -13.17 -3.48 12.77
CA MET A 445 -13.51 -4.48 13.79
C MET A 445 -13.34 -5.92 13.29
N THR A 446 -13.51 -6.17 12.00
CA THR A 446 -13.36 -7.50 11.37
C THR A 446 -11.93 -7.81 10.90
N ARG A 447 -10.94 -6.98 11.26
CA ARG A 447 -9.50 -7.27 11.02
C ARG A 447 -8.87 -8.18 12.08
N ALA A 448 -9.44 -8.23 13.29
CA ALA A 448 -8.92 -9.04 14.39
C ALA A 448 -9.10 -10.55 14.13
N ARG A 449 -8.07 -11.34 14.46
CA ARG A 449 -8.22 -12.80 14.55
C ARG A 449 -8.59 -13.24 15.97
N ASP A 450 -7.97 -12.65 17.00
CA ASP A 450 -8.19 -13.05 18.40
C ASP A 450 -8.73 -11.91 19.25
N ASP A 451 -8.02 -10.79 19.27
CA ASP A 451 -8.29 -9.75 20.26
C ASP A 451 -8.75 -8.46 19.58
N LEU A 452 -9.86 -7.90 20.06
CA LEU A 452 -10.34 -6.57 19.68
C LEU A 452 -10.38 -5.67 20.91
N TYR A 453 -9.70 -4.53 20.83
CA TYR A 453 -9.65 -3.51 21.87
C TYR A 453 -9.99 -2.14 21.30
N ARG A 454 -10.39 -1.22 22.18
CA ARG A 454 -10.38 0.22 21.88
C ARG A 454 -9.15 0.89 22.50
N ILE A 455 -8.63 1.93 21.86
CA ILE A 455 -7.53 2.75 22.39
C ILE A 455 -7.90 4.22 22.30
N ALA A 456 -7.51 4.99 23.31
CA ALA A 456 -7.87 6.40 23.42
C ALA A 456 -7.43 7.21 22.20
N LYS A 457 -8.30 8.12 21.76
CA LYS A 457 -8.04 8.98 20.61
C LYS A 457 -6.85 9.92 20.84
N PRO A 458 -5.91 10.05 19.88
CA PRO A 458 -4.84 11.03 19.95
C PRO A 458 -5.38 12.46 19.73
N SER A 459 -4.72 13.43 20.33
CA SER A 459 -5.04 14.84 20.16
C SER A 459 -4.55 15.36 18.80
N THR A 460 -5.45 15.54 17.83
CA THR A 460 -5.11 15.96 16.45
C THR A 460 -5.45 17.42 16.14
N TRP A 461 -5.86 18.24 17.12
CA TRP A 461 -6.37 19.60 16.87
C TRP A 461 -5.38 20.55 16.18
N MET A 462 -4.07 20.31 16.31
CA MET A 462 -3.04 21.06 15.60
C MET A 462 -2.76 20.53 14.19
N LEU A 463 -3.13 19.29 13.89
CA LEU A 463 -2.85 18.65 12.60
C LEU A 463 -3.87 19.06 11.55
N ARG A 464 -3.38 19.42 10.37
CA ARG A 464 -4.20 19.88 9.25
C ARG A 464 -3.66 19.30 7.95
N LYS A 465 -4.56 19.03 6.99
CA LYS A 465 -4.18 18.62 5.64
C LYS A 465 -4.12 19.84 4.71
N ALA A 466 -3.01 20.05 4.02
CA ALA A 466 -2.75 21.24 3.20
C ALA A 466 -3.53 21.33 1.86
N HIS A 467 -4.52 20.46 1.62
CA HIS A 467 -5.29 20.38 0.37
C HIS A 467 -6.27 21.55 0.09
N ARG A 468 -6.63 22.36 1.11
CA ARG A 468 -7.57 23.51 0.97
C ARG A 468 -6.88 24.87 1.06
N GLY A 469 -5.55 24.90 0.99
CA GLY A 469 -4.76 26.13 1.06
C GLY A 469 -4.76 26.93 -0.24
N TYR A 470 -4.17 28.14 -0.20
CA TYR A 470 -3.94 28.95 -1.42
C TYR A 470 -3.16 28.17 -2.48
N MET A 471 -2.18 27.39 -2.04
CA MET A 471 -1.41 26.47 -2.87
C MET A 471 -1.53 25.07 -2.26
N PRO A 472 -2.46 24.24 -2.74
CA PRO A 472 -2.70 22.92 -2.19
C PRO A 472 -1.46 22.02 -2.23
N VAL A 473 -1.24 21.30 -1.13
CA VAL A 473 -0.23 20.25 -1.02
C VAL A 473 -0.90 19.02 -0.41
N GLU A 474 -0.63 17.84 -0.97
CA GLU A 474 -1.15 16.56 -0.48
C GLU A 474 -0.32 16.02 0.69
N ARG A 475 -0.23 16.81 1.78
CA ARG A 475 0.50 16.50 3.01
C ARG A 475 -0.23 16.97 4.25
N TRP A 476 0.03 16.29 5.35
CA TRP A 476 -0.26 16.80 6.69
C TRP A 476 0.79 17.81 7.14
N TYR A 477 0.37 18.76 7.97
CA TYR A 477 1.25 19.74 8.58
C TYR A 477 0.80 20.06 10.00
N VAL A 478 1.75 20.50 10.84
CA VAL A 478 1.47 20.95 12.21
C VAL A 478 1.12 22.42 12.15
N GLY A 479 -0.09 22.78 12.54
CA GLY A 479 -0.56 24.14 12.68
C GLY A 479 -0.26 24.73 14.05
N GLY A 480 -1.04 25.73 14.43
CA GLY A 480 -1.02 26.32 15.76
C GLY A 480 -2.35 26.99 16.07
N ARG A 481 -2.38 27.75 17.18
CA ARG A 481 -3.56 28.54 17.57
C ARG A 481 -3.98 29.50 16.46
N GLU A 482 -2.99 30.10 15.79
CA GLU A 482 -3.22 30.95 14.63
C GLU A 482 -3.47 30.14 13.35
N ARG A 483 -4.40 30.62 12.50
CA ARG A 483 -4.72 29.94 11.22
C ARG A 483 -3.53 29.88 10.26
N TRP A 484 -2.67 30.89 10.30
CA TRP A 484 -1.48 31.01 9.46
C TRP A 484 -0.28 30.22 10.00
N ALA A 485 -0.31 29.75 11.25
CA ALA A 485 0.82 29.03 11.83
C ALA A 485 1.12 27.75 11.03
N ARG A 486 2.41 27.56 10.74
CA ARG A 486 3.00 26.36 10.15
C ARG A 486 4.17 26.00 11.05
N ASN A 487 4.07 24.90 11.76
CA ASN A 487 5.01 24.48 12.79
C ASN A 487 5.62 23.12 12.49
N GLY A 488 5.27 22.51 11.36
CA GLY A 488 5.74 21.18 11.01
C GLY A 488 5.17 20.68 9.69
N ILE A 489 5.71 19.59 9.18
CA ILE A 489 5.35 18.99 7.90
C ILE A 489 5.53 17.46 7.95
N GLU A 490 4.64 16.72 7.30
CA GLU A 490 4.78 15.28 7.07
C GLU A 490 5.91 14.98 6.07
N ALA A 491 6.75 14.00 6.42
CA ALA A 491 7.68 13.40 5.47
C ALA A 491 7.01 12.29 4.67
N LEU A 492 7.25 12.30 3.37
CA LEU A 492 6.78 11.32 2.40
C LEU A 492 7.96 10.50 1.86
N GLU A 493 7.64 9.34 1.33
CA GLU A 493 8.59 8.37 0.73
C GLU A 493 9.44 8.91 -0.44
N VAL A 494 9.08 10.06 -1.00
CA VAL A 494 9.73 10.71 -2.16
C VAL A 494 10.56 11.94 -1.77
N ASP A 495 10.76 12.16 -0.47
CA ASP A 495 11.38 13.39 0.04
C ASP A 495 12.90 13.35 0.06
N VAL A 496 13.50 12.22 -0.27
CA VAL A 496 14.96 12.07 -0.35
C VAL A 496 15.39 12.20 -1.81
N CYS A 497 16.47 12.95 -2.04
CA CYS A 497 17.05 13.11 -3.35
C CYS A 497 17.81 11.85 -3.77
N HIS A 498 17.53 11.36 -4.98
CA HIS A 498 18.15 10.16 -5.56
C HIS A 498 19.08 10.51 -6.73
N ASP A 499 19.48 11.77 -6.90
CA ASP A 499 20.35 12.18 -8.01
C ASP A 499 21.83 11.81 -7.75
N ALA A 500 22.23 11.76 -6.48
CA ALA A 500 23.59 11.45 -6.05
C ALA A 500 23.60 10.74 -4.69
N PRO A 501 24.65 9.95 -4.39
CA PRO A 501 24.83 9.37 -3.06
C PRO A 501 25.06 10.44 -2.00
N ALA A 502 24.74 10.10 -0.75
CA ALA A 502 25.08 10.91 0.41
C ALA A 502 26.58 11.19 0.47
N GLU A 503 26.97 12.40 0.88
CA GLU A 503 28.37 12.83 0.95
C GLU A 503 29.14 12.66 -0.39
N SER A 504 28.44 12.83 -1.52
CA SER A 504 29.00 12.66 -2.87
C SER A 504 30.25 13.50 -3.16
N ASP A 505 30.33 14.70 -2.59
CA ASP A 505 31.46 15.62 -2.75
C ASP A 505 32.55 15.45 -1.67
N SER A 506 32.38 14.55 -0.70
CA SER A 506 33.29 14.35 0.44
C SER A 506 33.70 12.89 0.67
N ASP A 507 32.86 12.08 1.32
CA ASP A 507 33.14 10.67 1.67
C ASP A 507 31.91 9.77 1.42
N ALA A 508 31.56 9.63 0.14
CA ALA A 508 30.43 8.78 -0.26
C ALA A 508 30.61 7.32 0.22
N ALA A 509 31.81 6.75 0.12
CA ALA A 509 32.06 5.38 0.53
C ALA A 509 31.84 5.18 2.04
N GLY A 510 32.29 6.12 2.87
CA GLY A 510 32.01 6.10 4.31
C GLY A 510 30.54 6.30 4.65
N ALA A 511 29.85 7.19 3.94
CA ALA A 511 28.40 7.40 4.11
C ALA A 511 27.60 6.14 3.77
N GLN A 512 27.95 5.45 2.67
CA GLN A 512 27.32 4.20 2.26
C GLN A 512 27.56 3.07 3.28
N ARG A 513 28.77 2.97 3.84
CA ARG A 513 29.06 2.01 4.92
C ARG A 513 28.22 2.30 6.17
N TYR A 514 28.13 3.57 6.56
CA TYR A 514 27.33 3.99 7.72
C TYR A 514 25.83 3.73 7.54
N LEU A 515 25.28 4.08 6.37
CA LEU A 515 23.88 3.78 6.02
C LEU A 515 23.57 2.30 6.10
N HIS A 516 24.53 1.44 5.75
CA HIS A 516 24.34 0.00 5.82
C HIS A 516 24.46 -0.56 7.25
N GLU A 517 25.44 -0.09 8.03
CA GLU A 517 25.81 -0.70 9.32
C GLU A 517 25.09 -0.07 10.52
N SER A 518 24.59 1.16 10.39
CA SER A 518 24.14 1.96 11.55
C SER A 518 22.77 2.58 11.39
N VAL A 519 22.18 2.60 10.19
CA VAL A 519 20.88 3.23 9.94
C VAL A 519 19.80 2.16 9.74
N HIS A 520 18.80 2.19 10.59
CA HIS A 520 17.74 1.19 10.68
C HIS A 520 16.36 1.87 10.65
N ALA A 521 15.33 1.08 10.31
CA ALA A 521 13.96 1.57 10.36
C ALA A 521 13.55 1.92 11.80
N GLY A 522 12.91 3.08 11.98
CA GLY A 522 12.53 3.63 13.28
C GLY A 522 13.53 4.65 13.83
N ASP A 523 14.76 4.68 13.31
CA ASP A 523 15.78 5.61 13.80
C ASP A 523 15.38 7.07 13.57
N ALA A 524 15.70 7.92 14.54
CA ALA A 524 15.38 9.33 14.49
C ALA A 524 16.29 10.08 13.53
N VAL A 525 15.70 10.99 12.75
CA VAL A 525 16.45 11.87 11.85
C VAL A 525 15.96 13.30 11.92
N GLU A 526 16.87 14.21 11.58
CA GLU A 526 16.55 15.63 11.47
C GLU A 526 17.00 16.19 10.13
N LEU A 527 16.23 17.15 9.63
CA LEU A 527 16.61 17.93 8.46
C LEU A 527 17.26 19.21 8.95
N ARG A 528 18.44 19.53 8.42
CA ARG A 528 19.13 20.80 8.70
C ARG A 528 19.30 21.59 7.41
N ARG A 529 18.95 22.87 7.43
CA ARG A 529 19.15 23.76 6.29
C ARG A 529 20.65 23.93 6.04
N LEU A 530 21.12 23.68 4.82
CA LEU A 530 22.55 23.67 4.51
C LEU A 530 23.10 25.08 4.23
N HIS A 531 22.39 25.88 3.43
CA HIS A 531 22.74 27.27 3.13
C HIS A 531 21.54 28.03 2.57
N ASP A 532 21.65 29.36 2.48
CA ASP A 532 20.66 30.24 1.88
C ASP A 532 20.83 30.29 0.34
N LEU A 533 19.74 30.12 -0.42
CA LEU A 533 19.65 30.38 -1.87
C LEU A 533 18.53 31.41 -2.12
N PRO A 534 18.57 32.20 -3.22
CA PRO A 534 17.54 33.20 -3.53
C PRO A 534 16.14 32.55 -3.60
N MET A 535 15.09 33.28 -3.21
CA MET A 535 13.83 32.68 -2.75
C MET A 535 12.71 32.72 -3.81
N SER A 536 12.63 31.68 -4.63
CA SER A 536 11.53 31.44 -5.58
C SER A 536 11.00 30.00 -5.48
N SER A 537 9.96 29.64 -6.25
CA SER A 537 9.43 28.28 -6.25
C SER A 537 10.42 27.23 -6.79
N VAL A 538 11.42 27.66 -7.56
CA VAL A 538 12.45 26.80 -8.18
C VAL A 538 13.78 26.92 -7.43
N GLU A 539 13.95 28.01 -6.67
CA GLU A 539 15.13 28.29 -5.85
C GLU A 539 14.72 28.26 -4.38
N SER A 540 14.85 27.10 -3.75
CA SER A 540 14.50 26.86 -2.35
C SER A 540 15.70 26.28 -1.60
N PRO A 541 15.91 26.65 -0.32
CA PRO A 541 17.06 26.20 0.45
C PRO A 541 17.16 24.67 0.52
N PRO A 542 18.34 24.07 0.30
CA PRO A 542 18.54 22.65 0.47
C PRO A 542 18.56 22.28 1.96
N PHE A 543 18.00 21.11 2.28
CA PHE A 543 18.08 20.50 3.60
C PHE A 543 18.88 19.21 3.52
N GLY A 544 19.92 19.09 4.35
CA GLY A 544 20.61 17.84 4.59
C GLY A 544 19.82 16.99 5.58
N ILE A 545 19.86 15.68 5.39
CA ILE A 545 19.26 14.68 6.26
C ILE A 545 20.37 14.17 7.18
N PHE A 546 20.15 14.23 8.49
CA PHE A 546 21.14 13.85 9.49
C PHE A 546 20.59 12.73 10.39
N HIS A 547 21.40 11.69 10.57
CA HIS A 547 21.19 10.60 11.51
C HIS A 547 22.36 10.62 12.50
N ASP A 548 22.09 10.70 13.81
CA ASP A 548 23.10 10.90 14.87
C ASP A 548 24.14 12.00 14.56
N GLY A 549 23.69 13.08 13.92
CA GLY A 549 24.53 14.21 13.53
C GLY A 549 25.42 13.96 12.30
N ARG A 550 25.40 12.77 11.70
CA ARG A 550 26.08 12.46 10.44
C ARG A 550 25.16 12.69 9.23
N PRO A 551 25.61 13.35 8.16
CA PRO A 551 24.82 13.49 6.94
C PRO A 551 24.62 12.14 6.25
N VAL A 552 23.36 11.83 5.93
CA VAL A 552 22.95 10.56 5.30
C VAL A 552 22.16 10.75 4.01
N GLY A 553 21.96 12.01 3.59
CA GLY A 553 21.29 12.36 2.34
C GLY A 553 20.92 13.83 2.29
N VAL A 554 20.18 14.22 1.25
CA VAL A 554 19.60 15.56 1.10
C VAL A 554 18.15 15.43 0.65
N THR A 555 17.33 16.43 0.95
CA THR A 555 15.92 16.40 0.55
C THR A 555 15.74 16.62 -0.95
N SER A 556 14.68 16.03 -1.51
CA SER A 556 14.33 16.17 -2.92
C SER A 556 13.84 17.58 -3.24
N GLU A 557 13.90 17.97 -4.52
CA GLU A 557 13.31 19.23 -4.97
C GLU A 557 11.82 19.30 -4.66
N ARG A 558 11.09 18.20 -4.85
CA ARG A 558 9.67 18.11 -4.54
C ARG A 558 9.37 18.48 -3.09
N PHE A 559 10.14 17.96 -2.13
CA PHE A 559 9.97 18.33 -0.73
C PHE A 559 10.13 19.84 -0.51
N ARG A 560 11.17 20.44 -1.11
CA ARG A 560 11.44 21.88 -0.95
C ARG A 560 10.35 22.74 -1.60
N GLN A 561 9.83 22.34 -2.76
CA GLN A 561 8.70 22.99 -3.42
C GLN A 561 7.42 22.89 -2.58
N ASP A 562 7.12 21.71 -2.04
CA ASP A 562 5.97 21.48 -1.17
C ASP A 562 6.06 22.31 0.12
N LEU A 563 7.26 22.38 0.72
CA LEU A 563 7.53 23.23 1.88
C LEU A 563 7.32 24.72 1.55
N TRP A 564 7.82 25.18 0.39
CA TRP A 564 7.58 26.55 -0.05
C TRP A 564 6.09 26.84 -0.24
N ARG A 565 5.35 25.94 -0.90
CA ARG A 565 3.90 26.06 -1.11
C ARG A 565 3.14 26.12 0.21
N LEU A 566 3.54 25.29 1.19
CA LEU A 566 2.97 25.28 2.53
C LEU A 566 3.18 26.59 3.28
N LEU A 567 4.37 27.21 3.12
CA LEU A 567 4.73 28.49 3.72
C LEU A 567 4.15 29.71 2.96
N LYS A 568 3.79 29.56 1.67
CA LYS A 568 3.18 30.61 0.83
C LYS A 568 1.68 30.76 1.16
N LEU A 569 1.39 31.56 2.19
CA LEU A 569 0.02 31.71 2.73
C LEU A 569 -0.97 32.43 1.80
N SER A 570 -0.50 33.32 0.93
CA SER A 570 -1.32 34.07 -0.02
C SER A 570 -0.48 34.60 -1.19
N ARG A 571 -1.13 35.09 -2.25
CA ARG A 571 -0.46 35.65 -3.43
C ARG A 571 0.62 36.69 -3.08
N GLY A 572 0.30 37.62 -2.17
CA GLY A 572 1.18 38.71 -1.74
C GLY A 572 2.11 38.40 -0.56
N TYR A 573 2.06 37.19 0.00
CA TYR A 573 2.90 36.81 1.14
C TYR A 573 4.26 36.29 0.67
N ASP A 574 5.36 37.01 0.88
CA ASP A 574 6.69 36.49 0.53
C ASP A 574 7.23 35.57 1.63
N VAL A 575 7.67 34.37 1.25
CA VAL A 575 8.30 33.42 2.17
C VAL A 575 9.68 33.95 2.52
N ARG A 576 9.76 34.73 3.62
CA ARG A 576 11.02 35.35 4.08
C ARG A 576 11.79 34.50 5.09
N ARG A 577 11.12 33.54 5.71
CA ARG A 577 11.67 32.72 6.80
C ARG A 577 11.48 31.25 6.47
N TRP A 578 12.56 30.49 6.60
CA TRP A 578 12.57 29.05 6.49
C TRP A 578 12.93 28.43 7.84
N PRO A 579 12.45 27.20 8.15
CA PRO A 579 12.93 26.48 9.32
C PRO A 579 14.43 26.19 9.16
N GLN A 580 15.19 26.33 10.24
CA GLN A 580 16.62 25.97 10.25
C GLN A 580 16.78 24.46 10.44
N ARG A 581 15.89 23.88 11.25
CA ARG A 581 15.88 22.46 11.57
C ARG A 581 14.45 21.92 11.54
N ILE A 582 14.30 20.68 11.10
CA ILE A 582 13.05 19.92 11.17
C ILE A 582 13.34 18.61 11.90
N SER A 583 12.78 18.43 13.10
CA SER A 583 13.02 17.27 13.96
C SER A 583 11.76 16.42 14.17
N GLY A 584 11.90 15.19 14.67
CA GLY A 584 10.76 14.27 14.90
C GLY A 584 10.43 13.38 13.70
N LEU A 585 11.25 13.41 12.65
CA LEU A 585 11.18 12.48 11.52
C LEU A 585 11.92 11.18 11.84
N GLN A 586 11.61 10.14 11.08
CA GLN A 586 12.21 8.82 11.22
C GLN A 586 12.61 8.20 9.89
N ILE A 587 13.50 7.22 9.97
CA ILE A 587 13.80 6.31 8.87
C ILE A 587 12.65 5.30 8.72
N ASP A 588 12.01 5.29 7.55
CA ASP A 588 11.07 4.22 7.17
C ASP A 588 11.80 2.96 6.71
N ALA A 589 12.83 3.14 5.89
CA ALA A 589 13.68 2.09 5.35
C ALA A 589 14.98 2.69 4.81
N VAL A 590 15.97 1.82 4.60
CA VAL A 590 17.12 2.10 3.73
C VAL A 590 16.88 1.33 2.43
N GLU A 591 16.94 2.04 1.30
CA GLU A 591 16.60 1.47 0.00
C GLU A 591 17.75 1.53 -0.99
N SER A 592 17.74 0.61 -1.95
CA SER A 592 18.62 0.63 -3.12
C SER A 592 18.16 1.68 -4.13
N VAL A 593 19.09 2.51 -4.58
CA VAL A 593 18.89 3.53 -5.61
C VAL A 593 19.77 3.19 -6.81
N ALA A 594 19.22 3.38 -8.01
CA ALA A 594 19.95 3.22 -9.26
C ALA A 594 19.92 4.53 -10.05
N GLY A 595 21.10 5.06 -10.36
CA GLY A 595 21.30 6.28 -11.11
C GLY A 595 22.42 6.15 -12.13
N SER A 596 23.14 7.25 -12.38
CA SER A 596 24.23 7.30 -13.36
C SER A 596 25.50 6.65 -12.83
N ALA A 597 26.09 5.75 -13.62
CA ALA A 597 27.41 5.18 -13.36
C ALA A 597 28.49 6.26 -13.23
N SER A 598 28.40 7.33 -14.01
CA SER A 598 29.35 8.45 -13.96
C SER A 598 29.29 9.20 -12.63
N VAL A 599 28.15 9.20 -11.94
CA VAL A 599 28.03 9.78 -10.59
C VAL A 599 28.75 8.87 -9.59
N THR A 600 28.47 7.56 -9.60
CA THR A 600 29.10 6.63 -8.66
C THR A 600 30.60 6.48 -8.87
N GLU A 601 31.10 6.53 -10.11
CA GLU A 601 32.54 6.51 -10.40
C GLU A 601 33.26 7.74 -9.82
N ARG A 602 32.69 8.94 -10.02
CA ARG A 602 33.24 10.18 -9.44
C ARG A 602 33.28 10.14 -7.91
N CYS A 603 32.29 9.49 -7.29
CA CYS A 603 32.21 9.32 -5.84
C CYS A 603 32.99 8.10 -5.31
N GLY A 604 33.69 7.34 -6.16
CA GLY A 604 34.48 6.18 -5.74
C GLY A 604 33.66 4.94 -5.34
N LEU A 605 32.39 4.85 -5.76
CA LEU A 605 31.48 3.72 -5.46
C LEU A 605 31.46 2.64 -6.57
N GLY A 606 32.20 2.85 -7.66
CA GLY A 606 32.28 1.93 -8.81
C GLY A 606 31.39 2.34 -9.99
N ASP A 607 31.37 1.49 -11.02
CA ASP A 607 30.76 1.73 -12.34
C ASP A 607 29.31 1.23 -12.46
N ARG A 608 28.76 0.65 -11.39
CA ARG A 608 27.42 0.04 -11.41
C ARG A 608 26.28 1.06 -11.33
N GLY A 609 26.55 2.32 -10.98
CA GLY A 609 25.50 3.35 -10.87
C GLY A 609 24.46 3.04 -9.81
N VAL A 610 24.85 2.38 -8.71
CA VAL A 610 23.95 2.03 -7.59
C VAL A 610 24.52 2.40 -6.24
N TRP A 611 23.64 2.76 -5.30
CA TRP A 611 23.96 3.08 -3.92
C TRP A 611 22.72 2.83 -3.05
N ILE A 612 22.80 3.13 -1.76
CA ILE A 612 21.66 3.11 -0.84
C ILE A 612 21.34 4.51 -0.31
N ALA A 613 20.06 4.77 -0.06
CA ALA A 613 19.56 6.02 0.49
C ALA A 613 18.50 5.76 1.58
N PRO A 614 18.36 6.64 2.58
CA PRO A 614 17.29 6.55 3.54
C PRO A 614 15.95 6.95 2.90
N ARG A 615 14.85 6.36 3.38
CA ARG A 615 13.49 6.86 3.21
C ARG A 615 13.00 7.45 4.51
N LEU A 616 12.23 8.53 4.41
CA LEU A 616 11.70 9.26 5.55
C LEU A 616 10.22 8.97 5.77
N CYS A 617 9.80 9.00 7.03
CA CYS A 617 8.40 9.06 7.43
C CYS A 617 8.24 9.88 8.71
N GLY A 618 6.99 10.05 9.13
CA GLY A 618 6.64 10.74 10.37
C GLY A 618 6.35 12.22 10.18
N LEU A 619 6.23 12.90 11.32
CA LEU A 619 5.79 14.29 11.42
C LEU A 619 6.92 15.16 11.93
N GLY A 620 7.45 16.02 11.05
CA GLY A 620 8.57 16.90 11.37
C GLY A 620 8.08 18.20 12.01
N HIS A 621 8.81 18.71 13.00
CA HIS A 621 8.55 19.98 13.70
C HIS A 621 9.60 21.03 13.37
N PHE A 622 9.15 22.24 13.08
CA PHE A 622 10.00 23.34 12.68
C PHE A 622 10.67 24.00 13.89
N ASP A 623 12.00 24.03 13.86
CA ASP A 623 12.76 25.00 14.63
C ASP A 623 13.12 26.20 13.74
N TRP A 624 12.66 27.36 14.18
CA TRP A 624 12.83 28.62 13.50
C TRP A 624 14.01 29.44 14.02
N LYS A 625 14.64 29.04 15.13
CA LYS A 625 15.77 29.76 15.72
C LYS A 625 17.00 29.59 14.84
N THR A 626 17.64 30.70 14.51
CA THR A 626 19.03 30.70 14.07
C THR A 626 19.89 30.34 15.27
N ASP A 627 20.62 29.23 15.21
CA ASP A 627 21.75 29.04 16.13
C ASP A 627 22.64 30.27 15.97
N LYS A 628 22.75 31.07 17.04
CA LYS A 628 23.84 32.03 17.14
C LYS A 628 25.10 31.18 17.25
N PHE A 629 25.75 30.90 16.12
CA PHE A 629 27.13 30.45 16.17
C PHE A 629 27.93 31.61 16.77
N ASP A 630 28.61 31.32 17.87
CA ASP A 630 29.54 32.22 18.56
C ASP A 630 30.67 32.61 17.59
N GLU A 631 30.50 33.70 16.86
CA GLU A 631 31.58 34.50 16.28
C GLU A 631 32.12 35.47 17.35
N GLU A 632 32.56 34.97 18.50
CA GLU A 632 33.41 35.74 19.41
C GLU A 632 34.60 34.89 19.89
N GLY A 633 35.33 34.34 18.91
CA GLY A 633 36.76 34.08 19.04
C GLY A 633 37.55 35.31 18.61
N GLY A 634 37.66 36.32 19.49
CA GLY A 634 38.29 37.60 19.18
C GLY A 634 38.78 38.39 20.39
N THR A 635 39.75 37.83 21.11
CA THR A 635 40.89 38.49 21.80
C THR A 635 40.71 39.93 22.36
N VAL A 636 40.69 40.01 23.70
CA VAL A 636 41.43 40.95 24.59
C VAL A 636 41.28 42.47 24.40
N LEU A 637 40.82 43.09 25.51
CA LEU A 637 40.75 44.50 25.95
C LEU A 637 39.47 45.28 25.66
#